data_AF-A0A136KVS4-F1
#
_entry.id   AF-A0A136KVS4-F1
#
_cell.length_a   1.000
_cell.length_b   1.000
_cell.length_c   1.000
_cell.angle_alpha   90.00
_cell.angle_beta   90.00
_cell.angle_gamma   90.00
#
_symmetry.space_group_name_H-M   'P 1'
#
loop_
_entity.id
_entity.type
_entity.pdbx_description
1 polymer ?
#
loop_
_entity_poly.entity_id
_entity_poly.type
_entity_poly.pdbx_seq_one_letter_code
_entity_poly.pdbx_strand_id
1 'polypeptide(L)'
;MVEQQPKAKGDVKNIRRFVAFAGVFLLLLSQFLVFSKEVLPESVLLPHYFLLAILGAVVLIASQLIPSNAFWKRLSKHVIFSDVSFWVLVAILLSIVTTSATVAFMTYRRINYIPVVTIWLLSGVCYVYAFVYSNKKFDSVKIIDWLKIYRNEILSLIVVMAIAAIARFYQLGEIPRVLDGDEGNVGNFARSTFDGYLANPFALWENFGALYLQLINLAMKFFGYNPFGLRLIPALGGILAVPAIYLFARWIGGQKIALFSALLIAASHSHVHFSRIVSVAYIQDTWLIPFELYFLISGLQKRESWRTALSGVILAIHYCFYLTSQIITALVLIYMLILFVFYRNWFKQRIAQALAFWGGFLIVIPPSVAYALKNPNEFVGRLSSDGVFQSGWLEVTMEATGQSAAQLLFGRVVHVFLSLFYYPAIDFYGTPSPMISMISTVLFFAGMGIVLWKINKPEHLLLLGYFWGTTVCIGVFSIPPSADSYRILMALPAVLIMAAIGFDQILEMIGIGWEKSHSAYILTASTILTSLLAFNLWTYYTEFAGQCRFALNLPGRFGTYLGVELQRIPNENRVYLLSNSIYFYGSHPATTFFSLRPVINYPEPIDALDVVSGETIIAPPDRIEELENWARAHPGGQLHYEYDCKTTILLSYQVP
;
A
#
# COMPACT_ATOMS: atom_id res chain seq x y z
N MET A 1 -9.94 -52.15 -26.41
CA MET A 1 -11.23 -51.54 -25.99
C MET A 1 -11.47 -51.94 -24.55
N VAL A 2 -11.10 -51.08 -23.61
CA VAL A 2 -11.45 -51.23 -22.19
C VAL A 2 -12.73 -50.44 -22.01
N GLU A 3 -13.80 -51.16 -21.70
CA GLU A 3 -15.15 -50.66 -21.53
C GLU A 3 -15.17 -49.57 -20.44
N GLN A 4 -15.37 -48.31 -20.85
CA GLN A 4 -15.63 -47.22 -19.93
C GLN A 4 -16.99 -47.47 -19.28
N GLN A 5 -16.98 -47.94 -18.03
CA GLN A 5 -18.17 -47.95 -17.18
C GLN A 5 -18.81 -46.55 -17.14
N PRO A 6 -20.15 -46.45 -17.27
CA PRO A 6 -20.82 -45.18 -17.17
C PRO A 6 -20.70 -44.65 -15.73
N LYS A 7 -20.27 -43.39 -15.57
CA LYS A 7 -20.32 -42.65 -14.29
C LYS A 7 -21.77 -42.58 -13.78
N ALA A 8 -22.19 -43.60 -13.03
CA ALA A 8 -23.50 -43.67 -12.41
C ALA A 8 -23.63 -42.63 -11.29
N LYS A 9 -24.37 -41.58 -11.63
CA LYS A 9 -24.91 -40.49 -10.79
C LYS A 9 -25.65 -41.02 -9.54
N GLY A 10 -25.25 -40.56 -8.34
CA GLY A 10 -26.15 -40.52 -7.18
C GLY A 10 -25.48 -40.69 -5.81
N ASP A 11 -24.58 -39.79 -5.42
CA ASP A 11 -23.92 -39.85 -4.11
C ASP A 11 -24.41 -38.69 -3.22
N VAL A 12 -24.72 -38.98 -1.96
CA VAL A 12 -25.11 -37.98 -0.91
C VAL A 12 -23.88 -37.21 -0.40
N LYS A 13 -22.69 -37.55 -0.91
CA LYS A 13 -21.39 -36.94 -0.60
C LYS A 13 -21.40 -35.42 -0.50
N ASN A 14 -22.10 -34.71 -1.39
CA ASN A 14 -22.12 -33.24 -1.32
C ASN A 14 -22.83 -32.77 -0.05
N ILE A 15 -24.02 -33.29 0.26
CA ILE A 15 -24.74 -32.94 1.49
C ILE A 15 -23.92 -33.32 2.72
N ARG A 16 -23.35 -34.53 2.74
CA ARG A 16 -22.48 -34.97 3.84
C ARG A 16 -21.32 -33.99 4.05
N ARG A 17 -20.69 -33.52 2.97
CA ARG A 17 -19.60 -32.53 3.03
C ARG A 17 -20.06 -31.19 3.62
N PHE A 18 -21.23 -30.69 3.22
CA PHE A 18 -21.78 -29.44 3.77
C PHE A 18 -22.07 -29.55 5.27
N VAL A 19 -22.75 -30.62 5.69
CA VAL A 19 -23.09 -30.83 7.11
C VAL A 19 -21.83 -31.08 7.93
N ALA A 20 -20.87 -31.84 7.41
CA ALA A 20 -19.57 -32.05 8.06
C ALA A 20 -18.85 -30.71 8.28
N PHE A 21 -18.81 -29.84 7.26
CA PHE A 21 -18.16 -28.55 7.38
C PHE A 21 -18.87 -27.62 8.38
N ALA A 22 -20.21 -27.68 8.49
CA ALA A 22 -20.92 -26.95 9.54
C ALA A 22 -20.44 -27.40 10.95
N GLY A 23 -20.22 -28.70 11.15
CA GLY A 23 -19.61 -29.22 12.39
C GLY A 23 -18.18 -28.69 12.62
N VAL A 24 -17.34 -28.69 11.58
CA VAL A 24 -15.97 -28.12 11.64
C VAL A 24 -15.99 -26.63 11.95
N PHE A 25 -16.90 -25.86 11.34
CA PHE A 25 -17.07 -24.44 11.63
C PHE A 25 -17.44 -24.20 13.10
N LEU A 26 -18.37 -24.97 13.67
CA LEU A 26 -18.74 -24.85 15.08
C LEU A 26 -17.55 -25.16 16.01
N LEU A 27 -16.75 -26.16 15.66
CA LEU A 27 -15.50 -26.46 16.37
C LEU A 27 -14.53 -25.28 16.29
N LEU A 28 -14.25 -24.76 15.10
CA LEU A 28 -13.35 -23.61 14.91
C LEU A 28 -13.84 -22.37 15.67
N LEU A 29 -15.12 -22.02 15.53
CA LEU A 29 -15.73 -20.89 16.23
C LEU A 29 -15.62 -21.05 17.75
N SER A 30 -15.91 -22.26 18.27
CA SER A 30 -15.75 -22.56 19.69
C SER A 30 -14.31 -22.34 20.15
N GLN A 31 -13.31 -22.90 19.46
CA GLN A 31 -11.91 -22.75 19.85
C GLN A 31 -11.44 -21.29 19.81
N PHE A 32 -11.84 -20.51 18.81
CA PHE A 32 -11.50 -19.09 18.74
C PHE A 32 -12.13 -18.28 19.88
N LEU A 33 -13.40 -18.54 20.20
CA LEU A 33 -14.08 -17.85 21.29
C LEU A 33 -13.50 -18.23 22.66
N VAL A 34 -13.16 -19.51 22.86
CA VAL A 34 -12.45 -19.97 24.06
C VAL A 34 -11.10 -19.26 24.19
N PHE A 35 -10.29 -19.27 23.13
CA PHE A 35 -8.96 -18.65 23.13
C PHE A 35 -9.02 -17.12 23.30
N SER A 36 -10.08 -16.49 22.80
CA SER A 36 -10.25 -15.04 22.92
C SER A 36 -10.45 -14.57 24.36
N LYS A 37 -11.12 -15.35 25.21
CA LYS A 37 -11.41 -15.01 26.62
C LYS A 37 -10.20 -15.22 27.52
N GLU A 38 -10.14 -14.48 28.62
CA GLU A 38 -9.13 -14.66 29.68
C GLU A 38 -9.11 -16.10 30.21
N VAL A 39 -7.95 -16.52 30.69
CA VAL A 39 -7.77 -17.86 31.27
C VAL A 39 -8.67 -17.96 32.50
N LEU A 40 -9.56 -18.95 32.50
CA LEU A 40 -10.53 -19.13 33.58
C LEU A 40 -9.82 -19.59 34.86
N PRO A 41 -10.36 -19.26 36.05
CA PRO A 41 -9.89 -19.83 37.31
C PRO A 41 -9.91 -21.36 37.27
N GLU A 42 -9.00 -22.02 38.00
CA GLU A 42 -8.90 -23.49 38.06
C GLU A 42 -10.21 -24.18 38.51
N SER A 43 -11.12 -23.45 39.14
CA SER A 43 -12.44 -23.93 39.58
C SER A 43 -13.46 -24.12 38.45
N VAL A 44 -13.17 -23.66 37.22
CA VAL A 44 -14.10 -23.80 36.09
C VAL A 44 -13.82 -25.09 35.32
N LEU A 45 -14.70 -26.08 35.49
CA LEU A 45 -14.56 -27.42 34.91
C LEU A 45 -14.68 -27.44 33.38
N LEU A 46 -15.49 -26.55 32.79
CA LEU A 46 -15.72 -26.47 31.35
C LEU A 46 -15.58 -25.03 30.86
N PRO A 47 -14.73 -24.75 29.85
CA PRO A 47 -14.61 -23.42 29.29
C PRO A 47 -15.92 -22.89 28.72
N HIS A 48 -16.10 -21.57 28.76
CA HIS A 48 -17.18 -20.91 28.01
C HIS A 48 -17.09 -21.33 26.53
N TYR A 49 -18.24 -21.58 25.89
CA TYR A 49 -18.34 -22.06 24.50
C TYR A 49 -17.88 -23.51 24.26
N PHE A 50 -17.52 -24.29 25.29
CA PHE A 50 -17.20 -25.72 25.12
C PHE A 50 -18.39 -26.53 24.56
N LEU A 51 -19.63 -26.17 24.91
CA LEU A 51 -20.83 -26.81 24.35
C LEU A 51 -20.95 -26.64 22.83
N LEU A 52 -20.42 -25.55 22.24
CA LEU A 52 -20.35 -25.39 20.79
C LEU A 52 -19.40 -26.40 20.15
N ALA A 53 -18.30 -26.76 20.85
CA ALA A 53 -17.41 -27.81 20.37
C ALA A 53 -18.09 -29.19 20.42
N ILE A 54 -18.80 -29.50 21.50
CA ILE A 54 -19.60 -30.75 21.57
C ILE A 54 -20.62 -30.79 20.45
N LEU A 55 -21.39 -29.71 20.25
CA LEU A 55 -22.37 -29.63 19.17
C LEU A 55 -21.71 -29.81 17.80
N GLY A 56 -20.55 -29.17 17.57
CA GLY A 56 -19.78 -29.31 16.34
C GLY A 56 -19.33 -30.74 16.08
N ALA A 57 -18.84 -31.44 17.10
CA ALA A 57 -18.48 -32.85 17.03
C ALA A 57 -19.69 -33.74 16.73
N VAL A 58 -20.83 -33.50 17.38
CA VAL A 58 -22.08 -34.23 17.12
C VAL A 58 -22.56 -34.03 15.69
N VAL A 59 -22.56 -32.79 15.19
CA VAL A 59 -22.95 -32.46 13.80
C VAL A 59 -22.01 -33.13 12.80
N LEU A 60 -20.70 -33.12 13.07
CA LEU A 60 -19.70 -33.77 12.23
C LEU A 60 -19.91 -35.28 12.16
N ILE A 61 -20.17 -35.95 13.28
CA ILE A 61 -20.47 -37.39 13.32
C ILE A 61 -21.80 -37.67 12.62
N ALA A 62 -22.85 -36.89 12.92
CA ALA A 62 -24.18 -37.03 12.31
C ALA A 62 -24.14 -36.87 10.79
N SER A 63 -23.22 -36.05 10.25
CA SER A 63 -23.03 -35.89 8.81
C SER A 63 -22.67 -37.21 8.10
N GLN A 64 -21.96 -38.13 8.77
CA GLN A 64 -21.59 -39.43 8.21
C GLN A 64 -22.76 -40.42 8.22
N LEU A 65 -23.74 -40.19 9.09
CA LEU A 65 -24.92 -41.04 9.26
C LEU A 65 -26.06 -40.71 8.27
N ILE A 66 -25.93 -39.67 7.44
CA ILE A 66 -26.96 -39.27 6.47
C ILE A 66 -27.20 -40.42 5.46
N PRO A 67 -28.43 -40.98 5.37
CA PRO A 67 -28.70 -42.16 4.57
C PRO A 67 -28.74 -41.88 3.07
N SER A 68 -28.37 -42.88 2.26
CA SER A 68 -28.33 -42.78 0.79
C SER A 68 -29.68 -43.06 0.11
N ASN A 69 -30.77 -42.56 0.70
CA ASN A 69 -32.13 -42.77 0.16
C ASN A 69 -32.45 -41.81 -1.01
N ALA A 70 -33.56 -42.05 -1.70
CA ALA A 70 -33.95 -41.28 -2.89
C ALA A 70 -34.14 -39.78 -2.60
N PHE A 71 -34.65 -39.43 -1.41
CA PHE A 71 -34.81 -38.05 -0.97
C PHE A 71 -33.46 -37.32 -0.90
N TRP A 72 -32.48 -37.87 -0.17
CA TRP A 72 -31.17 -37.25 0.00
C TRP A 72 -30.38 -37.17 -1.31
N LYS A 73 -30.51 -38.18 -2.19
CA LYS A 73 -29.91 -38.14 -3.53
C LYS A 73 -30.51 -37.05 -4.41
N ARG A 74 -31.82 -36.79 -4.30
CA ARG A 74 -32.49 -35.69 -5.03
C ARG A 74 -32.08 -34.33 -4.49
N LEU A 75 -32.03 -34.19 -3.16
CA LEU A 75 -31.59 -32.97 -2.50
C LEU A 75 -30.13 -32.66 -2.83
N SER A 76 -29.25 -33.66 -2.83
CA SER A 76 -27.80 -33.48 -3.07
C SER A 76 -27.46 -33.02 -4.49
N LYS A 77 -28.42 -33.08 -5.42
CA LYS A 77 -28.29 -32.58 -6.79
C LYS A 77 -28.72 -31.12 -6.96
N HIS A 78 -29.29 -30.50 -5.93
CA HIS A 78 -29.63 -29.08 -5.99
C HIS A 78 -28.37 -28.23 -6.14
N VAL A 79 -28.49 -27.11 -6.86
CA VAL A 79 -27.38 -26.17 -7.13
C VAL A 79 -26.74 -25.64 -5.85
N ILE A 80 -27.51 -25.54 -4.77
CA ILE A 80 -27.03 -25.13 -3.43
C ILE A 80 -25.95 -26.07 -2.89
N PHE A 81 -25.99 -27.36 -3.25
CA PHE A 81 -24.97 -28.35 -2.86
C PHE A 81 -23.89 -28.54 -3.94
N SER A 82 -23.70 -27.54 -4.81
CA SER A 82 -22.59 -27.52 -5.76
C SER A 82 -21.25 -27.26 -5.07
N ASP A 83 -20.14 -27.60 -5.76
CA ASP A 83 -18.80 -27.32 -5.26
C ASP A 83 -18.54 -25.81 -5.08
N VAL A 84 -19.05 -24.98 -6.00
CA VAL A 84 -18.92 -23.51 -5.91
C VAL A 84 -19.64 -23.02 -4.65
N SER A 85 -20.90 -23.42 -4.46
CA SER A 85 -21.69 -23.04 -3.29
C SER A 85 -21.04 -23.48 -1.98
N PHE A 86 -20.40 -24.66 -1.96
CA PHE A 86 -19.66 -25.12 -0.79
C PHE A 86 -18.50 -24.19 -0.44
N TRP A 87 -17.63 -23.90 -1.41
CA TRP A 87 -16.44 -23.10 -1.13
C TRP A 87 -16.77 -21.63 -0.83
N VAL A 88 -17.84 -21.09 -1.43
CA VAL A 88 -18.40 -19.80 -1.04
C VAL A 88 -18.93 -19.84 0.39
N LEU A 89 -19.66 -20.89 0.79
CA LEU A 89 -20.13 -21.07 2.17
C LEU A 89 -18.96 -21.17 3.15
N VAL A 90 -17.92 -21.96 2.82
CA VAL A 90 -16.68 -22.05 3.61
C VAL A 90 -16.08 -20.66 3.82
N ALA A 91 -15.91 -19.89 2.74
CA ALA A 91 -15.35 -18.55 2.82
C ALA A 91 -16.19 -17.61 3.72
N ILE A 92 -17.52 -17.60 3.56
CA ILE A 92 -18.44 -16.82 4.41
C ILE A 92 -18.29 -17.22 5.88
N LEU A 93 -18.30 -18.51 6.18
CA LEU A 93 -18.17 -19.01 7.55
C LEU A 93 -16.82 -18.63 8.17
N LEU A 94 -15.71 -18.75 7.43
CA LEU A 94 -14.39 -18.30 7.91
C LEU A 94 -14.32 -16.78 8.11
N SER A 95 -15.00 -15.99 7.27
CA SER A 95 -15.13 -14.54 7.45
C SER A 95 -15.91 -14.19 8.72
N ILE A 96 -16.99 -14.92 9.01
CA ILE A 96 -17.74 -14.78 10.27
C ILE A 96 -16.83 -15.11 11.46
N VAL A 97 -16.10 -16.22 11.44
CA VAL A 97 -15.13 -16.56 12.51
C VAL A 97 -14.11 -15.43 12.69
N THR A 98 -13.52 -14.94 11.61
CA THR A 98 -12.54 -13.86 11.63
C THR A 98 -13.11 -12.59 12.27
N THR A 99 -14.30 -12.19 11.85
CA THR A 99 -14.97 -10.97 12.34
C THR A 99 -15.32 -11.10 13.82
N SER A 100 -15.92 -12.22 14.22
CA SER A 100 -16.23 -12.51 15.62
C SER A 100 -14.96 -12.57 16.48
N ALA A 101 -13.89 -13.21 16.00
CA ALA A 101 -12.61 -13.27 16.67
C ALA A 101 -11.98 -11.87 16.81
N THR A 102 -12.00 -11.05 15.76
CA THR A 102 -11.50 -9.67 15.80
C THR A 102 -12.24 -8.87 16.88
N VAL A 103 -13.57 -8.92 16.89
CA VAL A 103 -14.40 -8.24 17.89
C VAL A 103 -14.08 -8.73 19.30
N ALA A 104 -13.94 -10.05 19.50
CA ALA A 104 -13.62 -10.63 20.80
C ALA A 104 -12.21 -10.26 21.27
N PHE A 105 -11.22 -10.33 20.39
CA PHE A 105 -9.83 -9.99 20.69
C PHE A 105 -9.68 -8.52 21.08
N MET A 106 -10.40 -7.62 20.40
CA MET A 106 -10.47 -6.22 20.81
C MET A 106 -11.08 -6.07 22.21
N THR A 107 -12.20 -6.75 22.49
CA THR A 107 -12.89 -6.67 23.78
C THR A 107 -12.03 -7.20 24.94
N TYR A 108 -11.31 -8.30 24.73
CA TYR A 108 -10.47 -8.96 25.74
C TYR A 108 -8.99 -8.58 25.64
N ARG A 109 -8.66 -7.51 24.89
CA ARG A 109 -7.30 -6.96 24.74
C ARG A 109 -6.24 -8.01 24.37
N ARG A 110 -6.61 -8.95 23.49
CA ARG A 110 -5.67 -9.93 22.93
C ARG A 110 -4.83 -9.27 21.84
N ILE A 111 -3.53 -9.56 21.84
CA ILE A 111 -2.55 -8.95 20.92
C ILE A 111 -2.05 -9.90 19.81
N ASN A 112 -2.17 -11.22 19.98
CA ASN A 112 -1.70 -12.17 18.97
C ASN A 112 -2.77 -12.46 17.90
N TYR A 113 -2.86 -11.63 16.88
CA TYR A 113 -3.83 -11.77 15.78
C TYR A 113 -3.41 -12.76 14.67
N ILE A 114 -2.29 -13.49 14.77
CA ILE A 114 -1.84 -14.44 13.74
C ILE A 114 -2.94 -15.44 13.34
N PRO A 115 -3.67 -16.08 14.29
CA PRO A 115 -4.76 -16.99 13.92
C PRO A 115 -5.90 -16.29 13.17
N VAL A 116 -6.20 -15.04 13.53
CA VAL A 116 -7.25 -14.22 12.88
C VAL A 116 -6.86 -13.90 11.44
N VAL A 117 -5.64 -13.41 11.21
CA VAL A 117 -5.12 -13.12 9.86
C VAL A 117 -5.06 -14.38 9.00
N THR A 118 -4.66 -15.51 9.59
CA THR A 118 -4.57 -16.79 8.85
C THR A 118 -5.93 -17.23 8.33
N ILE A 119 -6.97 -17.19 9.17
CA ILE A 119 -8.34 -17.56 8.76
C ILE A 119 -8.92 -16.54 7.79
N TRP A 120 -8.63 -15.26 8.00
CA TRP A 120 -9.05 -14.19 7.10
C TRP A 120 -8.52 -14.39 5.67
N LEU A 121 -7.21 -14.64 5.53
CA LEU A 121 -6.60 -14.93 4.23
C LEU A 121 -7.14 -16.23 3.63
N LEU A 122 -7.34 -17.27 4.45
CA LEU A 122 -7.94 -18.53 4.01
C LEU A 122 -9.36 -18.33 3.47
N SER A 123 -10.16 -17.44 4.08
CA SER A 123 -11.49 -17.07 3.58
C SER A 123 -11.42 -16.54 2.15
N GLY A 124 -10.52 -15.57 1.88
CA GLY A 124 -10.30 -15.04 0.53
C GLY A 124 -9.83 -16.11 -0.46
N VAL A 125 -8.90 -16.98 -0.07
CA VAL A 125 -8.40 -18.09 -0.89
C VAL A 125 -9.52 -19.07 -1.22
N CYS A 126 -10.32 -19.50 -0.24
CA CYS A 126 -11.47 -20.39 -0.45
C CYS A 126 -12.49 -19.77 -1.41
N TYR A 127 -12.74 -18.46 -1.31
CA TYR A 127 -13.66 -17.77 -2.20
C TYR A 127 -13.17 -17.76 -3.65
N VAL A 128 -11.90 -17.40 -3.89
CA VAL A 128 -11.32 -17.44 -5.24
C VAL A 128 -11.30 -18.88 -5.77
N TYR A 129 -10.91 -19.85 -4.93
CA TYR A 129 -10.86 -21.27 -5.29
C TYR A 129 -12.21 -21.82 -5.74
N ALA A 130 -13.33 -21.33 -5.17
CA ALA A 130 -14.68 -21.69 -5.58
C ALA A 130 -14.90 -21.51 -7.09
N PHE A 131 -14.27 -20.49 -7.69
CA PHE A 131 -14.40 -20.18 -9.12
C PHE A 131 -13.26 -20.75 -9.98
N VAL A 132 -12.08 -20.99 -9.40
CA VAL A 132 -10.97 -21.65 -10.12
C VAL A 132 -11.33 -23.11 -10.41
N TYR A 133 -11.80 -23.84 -9.40
CA TYR A 133 -12.11 -25.28 -9.52
C TYR A 133 -13.22 -25.59 -10.54
N SER A 134 -14.16 -24.66 -10.71
CA SER A 134 -15.22 -24.76 -11.73
C SER A 134 -14.66 -24.78 -13.16
N ASN A 135 -13.53 -24.09 -13.40
CA ASN A 135 -12.80 -24.11 -14.66
C ASN A 135 -11.76 -25.23 -14.65
N LYS A 136 -12.14 -26.44 -15.10
CA LYS A 136 -11.30 -27.67 -15.20
C LYS A 136 -10.05 -27.58 -16.11
N LYS A 137 -9.25 -26.51 -16.06
CA LYS A 137 -8.17 -26.21 -17.01
C LYS A 137 -6.78 -26.08 -16.39
N PHE A 138 -6.55 -26.52 -15.15
CA PHE A 138 -5.20 -26.59 -14.60
C PHE A 138 -4.53 -27.92 -14.99
N ASP A 139 -3.51 -27.84 -15.84
CA ASP A 139 -2.72 -28.98 -16.32
C ASP A 139 -1.24 -28.55 -16.28
N SER A 140 -0.41 -29.27 -15.52
CA SER A 140 0.99 -28.91 -15.24
C SER A 140 1.85 -28.90 -16.51
N VAL A 141 1.52 -29.71 -17.52
CA VAL A 141 2.21 -29.74 -18.82
C VAL A 141 2.06 -28.39 -19.54
N LYS A 142 0.91 -27.72 -19.37
CA LYS A 142 0.64 -26.41 -19.99
C LYS A 142 1.47 -25.28 -19.40
N ILE A 143 1.98 -25.42 -18.18
CA ILE A 143 2.80 -24.38 -17.53
C ILE A 143 4.18 -24.31 -18.19
N ILE A 144 4.80 -25.46 -18.45
CA ILE A 144 6.12 -25.51 -19.11
C ILE A 144 6.02 -24.94 -20.53
N ASP A 145 4.98 -25.31 -21.27
CA ASP A 145 4.76 -24.77 -22.61
C ASP A 145 4.45 -23.26 -22.57
N TRP A 146 3.66 -22.80 -21.60
CA TRP A 146 3.43 -21.37 -21.38
C TRP A 146 4.74 -20.62 -21.10
N LEU A 147 5.59 -21.14 -20.21
CA LEU A 147 6.90 -20.54 -19.92
C LEU A 147 7.80 -20.49 -21.16
N LYS A 148 7.79 -21.53 -21.99
CA LYS A 148 8.54 -21.55 -23.26
C LYS A 148 8.02 -20.50 -24.24
N ILE A 149 6.70 -20.38 -24.37
CA ILE A 149 6.04 -19.40 -25.27
C ILE A 149 6.34 -17.96 -24.83
N TYR A 150 6.29 -17.68 -23.53
CA TYR A 150 6.46 -16.33 -22.99
C TYR A 150 7.86 -16.04 -22.42
N ARG A 151 8.86 -16.89 -22.71
CA ARG A 151 10.21 -16.80 -22.13
C ARG A 151 10.84 -15.41 -22.26
N ASN A 152 10.86 -14.87 -23.47
CA ASN A 152 11.50 -13.57 -23.74
C ASN A 152 10.80 -12.44 -23.01
N GLU A 153 9.47 -12.51 -22.92
CA GLU A 153 8.66 -11.54 -22.21
C GLU A 153 8.93 -11.56 -20.70
N ILE A 154 8.99 -12.76 -20.12
CA ILE A 154 9.32 -12.95 -18.71
C ILE A 154 10.74 -12.46 -18.42
N LEU A 155 11.70 -12.78 -19.29
CA LEU A 155 13.08 -12.30 -19.16
C LEU A 155 13.14 -10.77 -19.21
N SER A 156 12.45 -10.13 -20.16
CA SER A 156 12.37 -8.66 -20.22
C SER A 156 11.77 -8.08 -18.94
N LEU A 157 10.69 -8.66 -18.42
CA LEU A 157 10.08 -8.19 -17.18
C LEU A 157 11.02 -8.36 -15.98
N ILE A 158 11.74 -9.48 -15.89
CA ILE A 158 12.74 -9.72 -14.84
C ILE A 158 13.87 -8.68 -14.92
N VAL A 159 14.34 -8.34 -16.12
CA VAL A 159 15.35 -7.29 -16.31
C VAL A 159 14.83 -5.94 -15.85
N VAL A 160 13.61 -5.56 -16.21
CA VAL A 160 13.01 -4.29 -15.77
C VAL A 160 12.81 -4.28 -14.25
N MET A 161 12.39 -5.39 -13.64
CA MET A 161 12.31 -5.52 -12.18
C MET A 161 13.68 -5.41 -11.51
N ALA A 162 14.74 -5.96 -12.13
CA ALA A 162 16.10 -5.80 -11.64
C ALA A 162 16.56 -4.34 -11.68
N ILE A 163 16.28 -3.61 -12.77
CA ILE A 163 16.55 -2.16 -12.86
C ILE A 163 15.77 -1.41 -11.75
N ALA A 164 14.49 -1.72 -11.57
CA ALA A 164 13.66 -1.10 -10.54
C ALA A 164 14.20 -1.38 -9.13
N ALA A 165 14.67 -2.60 -8.87
CA ALA A 165 15.27 -3.01 -7.60
C ALA A 165 16.60 -2.29 -7.35
N ILE A 166 17.50 -2.22 -8.35
CA ILE A 166 18.76 -1.48 -8.24
C ILE A 166 18.47 0.00 -7.92
N ALA A 167 17.54 0.62 -8.65
CA ALA A 167 17.16 2.01 -8.45
C ALA A 167 16.51 2.30 -7.07
N ARG A 168 16.02 1.29 -6.34
CA ARG A 168 15.36 1.47 -5.03
C ARG A 168 16.19 0.98 -3.85
N PHE A 169 16.99 -0.06 -4.03
CA PHE A 169 17.81 -0.63 -2.96
C PHE A 169 19.20 -0.02 -2.87
N TYR A 170 19.72 0.57 -3.95
CA TYR A 170 21.01 1.26 -3.90
C TYR A 170 20.98 2.33 -2.80
N GLN A 171 21.80 2.15 -1.76
CA GLN A 171 21.89 3.06 -0.60
C GLN A 171 20.54 3.41 0.04
N LEU A 172 19.60 2.46 0.15
CA LEU A 172 18.26 2.72 0.72
C LEU A 172 18.30 3.27 2.16
N GLY A 173 19.28 2.85 2.96
CA GLY A 173 19.51 3.36 4.31
C GLY A 173 20.11 4.77 4.38
N GLU A 174 20.75 5.24 3.31
CA GLU A 174 21.53 6.48 3.29
C GLU A 174 20.88 7.58 2.43
N ILE A 175 20.04 7.20 1.46
CA ILE A 175 19.38 8.14 0.54
C ILE A 175 17.86 7.89 0.57
N PRO A 176 17.05 8.90 0.95
CA PRO A 176 17.46 10.24 1.43
C PRO A 176 18.23 10.22 2.77
N ARG A 177 19.14 11.18 2.98
CA ARG A 177 20.03 11.24 4.16
C ARG A 177 19.29 11.46 5.48
N VAL A 178 18.25 12.28 5.43
CA VAL A 178 17.46 12.67 6.59
C VAL A 178 16.22 11.77 6.68
N LEU A 179 15.76 11.45 7.89
CA LEU A 179 14.42 10.94 8.13
C LEU A 179 13.51 12.12 8.40
N ASP A 180 12.48 12.33 7.58
CA ASP A 180 11.51 13.36 7.90
C ASP A 180 10.72 12.99 9.17
N GLY A 181 10.06 13.99 9.76
CA GLY A 181 9.31 13.81 11.01
C GLY A 181 8.24 12.72 10.92
N ASP A 182 7.62 12.56 9.75
CA ASP A 182 6.59 11.56 9.53
C ASP A 182 7.20 10.16 9.35
N GLU A 183 8.39 10.03 8.76
CA GLU A 183 9.09 8.73 8.75
C GLU A 183 9.40 8.28 10.18
N GLY A 184 9.83 9.23 11.03
CA GLY A 184 10.03 8.99 12.46
C GLY A 184 8.75 8.53 13.17
N ASN A 185 7.62 9.20 12.92
CA ASN A 185 6.31 8.80 13.45
C ASN A 185 5.92 7.40 12.98
N VAL A 186 5.95 7.14 11.67
CA VAL A 186 5.63 5.84 11.10
C VAL A 186 6.51 4.74 11.70
N GLY A 187 7.82 5.00 11.87
CA GLY A 187 8.73 4.06 12.51
C GLY A 187 8.37 3.78 13.98
N ASN A 188 8.04 4.81 14.75
CA ASN A 188 7.66 4.67 16.16
C ASN A 188 6.30 3.95 16.33
N PHE A 189 5.31 4.26 15.50
CA PHE A 189 4.02 3.56 15.51
C PHE A 189 4.12 2.15 14.94
N ALA A 190 4.99 1.92 13.94
CA ALA A 190 5.29 0.56 13.49
C ALA A 190 5.89 -0.26 14.64
N ARG A 191 6.82 0.30 15.44
CA ARG A 191 7.34 -0.40 16.63
C ARG A 191 6.23 -0.82 17.58
N SER A 192 5.23 0.04 17.85
CA SER A 192 4.17 -0.29 18.81
C SER A 192 3.18 -1.36 18.33
N THR A 193 3.23 -1.80 17.07
CA THR A 193 2.30 -2.82 16.51
C THR A 193 2.36 -4.21 17.15
N PHE A 194 3.34 -4.52 18.01
CA PHE A 194 3.35 -5.79 18.75
C PHE A 194 2.47 -5.77 20.01
N ASP A 195 2.00 -4.59 20.42
CA ASP A 195 1.18 -4.38 21.61
C ASP A 195 0.08 -3.33 21.34
N GLY A 196 -0.83 -3.14 22.29
CA GLY A 196 -1.88 -2.15 22.20
C GLY A 196 -2.86 -2.40 21.05
N TYR A 197 -3.51 -1.33 20.60
CA TYR A 197 -4.59 -1.44 19.61
C TYR A 197 -4.09 -1.73 18.19
N LEU A 198 -2.85 -1.34 17.86
CA LEU A 198 -2.22 -1.59 16.55
C LEU A 198 -1.73 -3.04 16.37
N ALA A 199 -1.80 -3.86 17.42
CA ALA A 199 -1.69 -5.31 17.27
C ALA A 199 -2.84 -5.90 16.44
N ASN A 200 -3.99 -5.22 16.40
CA ASN A 200 -5.08 -5.58 15.50
C ASN A 200 -4.73 -5.17 14.05
N PRO A 201 -4.61 -6.11 13.09
CA PRO A 201 -4.22 -5.83 11.70
C PRO A 201 -5.24 -4.96 10.95
N PHE A 202 -6.48 -4.89 11.44
CA PHE A 202 -7.56 -4.09 10.86
C PHE A 202 -7.67 -2.70 11.49
N ALA A 203 -6.81 -2.39 12.48
CA ALA A 203 -6.76 -1.07 13.08
C ALA A 203 -6.18 -0.03 12.12
N LEU A 204 -6.44 1.23 12.43
CA LEU A 204 -5.96 2.39 11.69
C LEU A 204 -5.27 3.35 12.65
N TRP A 205 -4.20 3.98 12.20
CA TRP A 205 -3.57 5.14 12.83
C TRP A 205 -3.38 6.22 11.76
N GLU A 206 -4.06 7.36 11.89
CA GLU A 206 -4.10 8.38 10.83
C GLU A 206 -4.40 7.82 9.43
N ASN A 207 -5.32 6.84 9.38
CA ASN A 207 -5.65 6.06 8.20
C ASN A 207 -4.54 5.17 7.59
N PHE A 208 -3.34 5.10 8.18
CA PHE A 208 -2.41 4.00 7.93
C PHE A 208 -3.01 2.71 8.47
N GLY A 209 -3.07 1.68 7.63
CA GLY A 209 -3.49 0.36 8.05
C GLY A 209 -2.47 -0.30 8.97
N ALA A 210 -2.92 -0.82 10.10
CA ALA A 210 -2.07 -1.50 11.06
C ALA A 210 -1.35 -2.71 10.44
N LEU A 211 -1.97 -3.44 9.52
CA LEU A 211 -1.29 -4.51 8.77
C LEU A 211 -0.07 -3.98 8.00
N TYR A 212 -0.16 -2.80 7.37
CA TYR A 212 0.98 -2.19 6.70
C TYR A 212 2.09 -1.79 7.70
N LEU A 213 1.72 -1.19 8.84
CA LEU A 213 2.66 -0.86 9.91
C LEU A 213 3.32 -2.12 10.50
N GLN A 214 2.59 -3.22 10.62
CA GLN A 214 3.11 -4.52 11.08
C GLN A 214 4.14 -5.09 10.11
N LEU A 215 3.92 -4.95 8.79
CA LEU A 215 4.91 -5.33 7.79
C LEU A 215 6.18 -4.48 7.88
N ILE A 216 6.05 -3.17 8.14
CA ILE A 216 7.20 -2.27 8.35
C ILE A 216 7.96 -2.69 9.62
N ASN A 217 7.25 -2.96 10.72
CA ASN A 217 7.88 -3.43 11.96
C ASN A 217 8.61 -4.76 11.76
N LEU A 218 8.02 -5.68 10.99
CA LEU A 218 8.65 -6.95 10.66
C LEU A 218 9.96 -6.75 9.90
N ALA A 219 9.98 -5.85 8.91
CA ALA A 219 11.20 -5.48 8.21
C ALA A 219 12.27 -4.89 9.15
N MET A 220 11.89 -3.96 10.03
CA MET A 220 12.80 -3.39 11.02
C MET A 220 13.32 -4.44 12.01
N LYS A 221 12.51 -5.42 12.41
CA LYS A 221 12.97 -6.52 13.29
C LYS A 221 14.03 -7.40 12.62
N PHE A 222 13.91 -7.66 11.32
CA PHE A 222 14.88 -8.50 10.59
C PHE A 222 16.15 -7.75 10.16
N PHE A 223 16.03 -6.48 9.77
CA PHE A 223 17.14 -5.70 9.19
C PHE A 223 17.67 -4.59 10.10
N GLY A 224 17.13 -4.49 11.32
CA GLY A 224 17.47 -3.48 12.31
C GLY A 224 16.54 -2.27 12.27
N TYR A 225 16.42 -1.63 13.43
CA TYR A 225 15.68 -0.39 13.64
C TYR A 225 16.47 0.82 13.11
N ASN A 226 16.69 0.83 11.81
CA ASN A 226 17.46 1.82 11.07
C ASN A 226 16.67 2.26 9.82
N PRO A 227 17.12 3.29 9.07
CA PRO A 227 16.40 3.77 7.88
C PRO A 227 16.21 2.70 6.80
N PHE A 228 17.16 1.77 6.63
CA PHE A 228 17.02 0.67 5.66
C PHE A 228 15.83 -0.23 6.00
N GLY A 229 15.74 -0.71 7.24
CA GLY A 229 14.63 -1.56 7.70
C GLY A 229 13.29 -0.84 7.60
N LEU A 230 13.26 0.45 7.93
CA LEU A 230 12.06 1.30 7.86
C LEU A 230 11.53 1.47 6.42
N ARG A 231 12.43 1.68 5.46
CA ARG A 231 12.10 1.97 4.06
C ARG A 231 11.99 0.72 3.17
N LEU A 232 12.19 -0.49 3.71
CA LEU A 232 12.19 -1.72 2.92
C LEU A 232 10.82 -2.04 2.29
N ILE A 233 9.73 -1.92 3.05
CA ILE A 233 8.37 -2.23 2.55
C ILE A 233 7.91 -1.26 1.45
N PRO A 234 8.08 0.08 1.54
CA PRO A 234 7.80 0.96 0.41
C PRO A 234 8.69 0.68 -0.81
N ALA A 235 9.96 0.31 -0.62
CA ALA A 235 10.84 -0.07 -1.73
C ALA A 235 10.37 -1.33 -2.45
N LEU A 236 9.92 -2.35 -1.70
CA LEU A 236 9.29 -3.54 -2.26
C LEU A 236 7.99 -3.22 -3.00
N GLY A 237 7.13 -2.36 -2.44
CA GLY A 237 5.93 -1.86 -3.13
C GLY A 237 6.29 -1.20 -4.46
N GLY A 238 7.38 -0.41 -4.48
CA GLY A 238 7.87 0.22 -5.69
C GLY A 238 8.38 -0.76 -6.76
N ILE A 239 8.90 -1.92 -6.37
CA ILE A 239 9.31 -3.01 -7.28
C ILE A 239 8.08 -3.77 -7.78
N LEU A 240 7.09 -4.04 -6.91
CA LEU A 240 5.83 -4.71 -7.25
C LEU A 240 4.96 -3.89 -8.23
N ALA A 241 5.13 -2.57 -8.26
CA ALA A 241 4.46 -1.70 -9.24
C ALA A 241 4.81 -2.06 -10.69
N VAL A 242 6.01 -2.59 -10.95
CA VAL A 242 6.48 -2.99 -12.29
C VAL A 242 5.65 -4.14 -12.88
N PRO A 243 5.54 -5.33 -12.24
CA PRO A 243 4.66 -6.37 -12.77
C PRO A 243 3.18 -5.98 -12.73
N ALA A 244 2.73 -5.17 -11.77
CA ALA A 244 1.34 -4.72 -11.70
C ALA A 244 0.94 -3.83 -12.89
N ILE A 245 1.73 -2.79 -13.17
CA ILE A 245 1.51 -1.94 -14.34
C ILE A 245 1.67 -2.74 -15.63
N TYR A 246 2.65 -3.67 -15.69
CA TYR A 246 2.88 -4.50 -16.87
C TYR A 246 1.63 -5.30 -17.23
N LEU A 247 1.03 -6.01 -16.27
CA LEU A 247 -0.17 -6.82 -16.51
C LEU A 247 -1.36 -5.96 -16.95
N PHE A 248 -1.60 -4.82 -16.27
CA PHE A 248 -2.70 -3.94 -16.61
C PHE A 248 -2.54 -3.29 -17.99
N ALA A 249 -1.35 -2.75 -18.27
CA ALA A 249 -0.98 -2.17 -19.55
C ALA A 249 -1.04 -3.19 -20.70
N ARG A 250 -0.58 -4.43 -20.45
CA ARG A 250 -0.66 -5.53 -21.43
C ARG A 250 -2.09 -5.81 -21.83
N TRP A 251 -3.00 -5.76 -20.87
CA TRP A 251 -4.42 -5.97 -21.12
C TRP A 251 -5.04 -4.85 -21.97
N ILE A 252 -4.60 -3.61 -21.77
CA ILE A 252 -5.13 -2.43 -22.46
C ILE A 252 -4.55 -2.27 -23.87
N GLY A 253 -3.22 -2.37 -23.99
CA GLY A 253 -2.47 -1.97 -25.19
C GLY A 253 -1.52 -3.04 -25.73
N GLY A 254 -1.49 -4.24 -25.16
CA GLY A 254 -0.61 -5.32 -25.59
C GLY A 254 0.83 -5.22 -25.06
N GLN A 255 1.70 -6.10 -25.54
CA GLN A 255 3.04 -6.33 -24.99
C GLN A 255 3.96 -5.09 -25.06
N LYS A 256 3.92 -4.35 -26.17
CA LYS A 256 4.77 -3.15 -26.36
C LYS A 256 4.46 -2.10 -25.30
N ILE A 257 3.18 -1.75 -25.17
CA ILE A 257 2.68 -0.79 -24.19
C ILE A 257 3.02 -1.24 -22.77
N ALA A 258 2.91 -2.55 -22.49
CA ALA A 258 3.27 -3.11 -21.19
C ALA A 258 4.75 -2.91 -20.84
N LEU A 259 5.65 -3.20 -21.78
CA LEU A 259 7.08 -3.04 -21.58
C LEU A 259 7.46 -1.57 -21.40
N PHE A 260 6.88 -0.67 -22.20
CA PHE A 260 7.10 0.77 -22.08
C PHE A 260 6.61 1.30 -20.72
N SER A 261 5.39 0.92 -20.31
CA SER A 261 4.83 1.31 -19.00
C SER A 261 5.71 0.82 -17.85
N ALA A 262 6.17 -0.43 -17.91
CA ALA A 262 7.04 -1.04 -16.91
C ALA A 262 8.41 -0.31 -16.82
N LEU A 263 9.03 0.03 -17.94
CA LEU A 263 10.28 0.80 -17.98
C LEU A 263 10.10 2.22 -17.41
N LEU A 264 9.00 2.89 -17.79
CA LEU A 264 8.69 4.24 -17.34
C LEU A 264 8.50 4.29 -15.82
N ILE A 265 7.77 3.34 -15.20
CA ILE A 265 7.59 3.33 -13.73
C ILE A 265 8.84 2.86 -12.99
N ALA A 266 9.64 1.97 -13.59
CA ALA A 266 10.88 1.50 -13.01
C ALA A 266 11.87 2.65 -12.80
N ALA A 267 11.93 3.58 -13.76
CA ALA A 267 12.87 4.70 -13.78
C ALA A 267 12.30 6.05 -13.32
N SER A 268 10.98 6.21 -13.19
CA SER A 268 10.33 7.47 -12.80
C SER A 268 10.96 8.07 -11.53
N HIS A 269 11.49 9.29 -11.62
CA HIS A 269 12.22 9.93 -10.51
C HIS A 269 11.32 10.13 -9.28
N SER A 270 10.05 10.47 -9.48
CA SER A 270 9.05 10.63 -8.43
C SER A 270 8.69 9.30 -7.77
N HIS A 271 8.44 8.27 -8.57
CA HIS A 271 8.13 6.95 -8.04
C HIS A 271 9.33 6.31 -7.33
N VAL A 272 10.55 6.48 -7.84
CA VAL A 272 11.78 6.05 -7.17
C VAL A 272 11.89 6.74 -5.81
N HIS A 273 11.67 8.05 -5.74
CA HIS A 273 11.72 8.78 -4.48
C HIS A 273 10.68 8.29 -3.45
N PHE A 274 9.40 8.24 -3.83
CA PHE A 274 8.34 7.85 -2.90
C PHE A 274 8.35 6.36 -2.52
N SER A 275 9.08 5.52 -3.25
CA SER A 275 9.38 4.14 -2.82
C SER A 275 10.63 4.04 -1.94
N ARG A 276 11.29 5.15 -1.65
CA ARG A 276 12.48 5.21 -0.78
C ARG A 276 12.24 6.01 0.49
N ILE A 277 11.00 6.36 0.78
CA ILE A 277 10.56 6.94 2.05
C ILE A 277 9.31 6.22 2.54
N VAL A 278 9.05 6.25 3.85
CA VAL A 278 7.90 5.55 4.44
C VAL A 278 6.68 6.44 4.73
N SER A 279 6.86 7.77 4.79
CA SER A 279 5.80 8.75 5.12
C SER A 279 4.63 8.76 4.13
N VAL A 280 4.82 8.24 2.92
CA VAL A 280 3.85 8.31 1.82
C VAL A 280 3.32 6.91 1.51
N ALA A 281 2.28 6.47 2.23
CA ALA A 281 1.67 5.15 2.03
C ALA A 281 1.08 4.94 0.62
N TYR A 282 0.76 6.02 -0.10
CA TYR A 282 0.28 6.01 -1.48
C TYR A 282 1.19 5.23 -2.45
N ILE A 283 2.45 5.00 -2.10
CA ILE A 283 3.32 4.16 -2.92
C ILE A 283 2.77 2.74 -3.11
N GLN A 284 2.06 2.19 -2.11
CA GLN A 284 1.48 0.85 -2.22
C GLN A 284 0.33 0.80 -3.23
N ASP A 285 -0.33 1.93 -3.48
CA ASP A 285 -1.41 2.06 -4.46
C ASP A 285 -0.91 1.85 -5.89
N THR A 286 0.37 2.10 -6.15
CA THR A 286 0.99 1.96 -7.48
C THR A 286 1.07 0.52 -7.96
N TRP A 287 0.90 -0.47 -7.07
CA TRP A 287 0.82 -1.89 -7.42
C TRP A 287 -0.52 -2.52 -7.07
N LEU A 288 -1.17 -2.12 -5.97
CA LEU A 288 -2.49 -2.61 -5.58
C LEU A 288 -3.54 -2.26 -6.65
N ILE A 289 -3.66 -0.98 -7.01
CA ILE A 289 -4.70 -0.53 -7.92
C ILE A 289 -4.55 -1.15 -9.32
N PRO A 290 -3.36 -1.16 -9.96
CA PRO A 290 -3.23 -1.82 -11.26
C PRO A 290 -3.55 -3.31 -11.22
N PHE A 291 -3.22 -4.04 -10.14
CA PHE A 291 -3.63 -5.44 -10.01
C PHE A 291 -5.15 -5.59 -9.85
N GLU A 292 -5.77 -4.81 -8.98
CA GLU A 292 -7.22 -4.80 -8.79
C GLU A 292 -7.94 -4.56 -10.10
N LEU A 293 -7.54 -3.50 -10.83
CA LEU A 293 -8.15 -3.12 -12.09
C LEU A 293 -7.84 -4.12 -13.21
N TYR A 294 -6.63 -4.69 -13.27
CA TYR A 294 -6.28 -5.75 -14.22
C TYR A 294 -7.15 -6.98 -14.04
N PHE A 295 -7.28 -7.50 -12.82
CA PHE A 295 -8.09 -8.68 -12.55
C PHE A 295 -9.59 -8.40 -12.76
N LEU A 296 -10.05 -7.19 -12.45
CA LEU A 296 -11.41 -6.75 -12.74
C LEU A 296 -11.70 -6.77 -14.24
N ILE A 297 -10.96 -5.99 -15.04
CA ILE A 297 -11.26 -5.82 -16.46
C ILE A 297 -11.01 -7.12 -17.24
N SER A 298 -9.93 -7.83 -16.94
CA SER A 298 -9.63 -9.09 -17.61
C SER A 298 -10.63 -10.18 -17.26
N GLY A 299 -11.11 -10.21 -16.01
CA GLY A 299 -12.17 -11.11 -15.58
C GLY A 299 -13.51 -10.82 -16.24
N LEU A 300 -13.92 -9.55 -16.33
CA LEU A 300 -15.15 -9.14 -17.03
C LEU A 300 -15.09 -9.47 -18.52
N GLN A 301 -13.97 -9.16 -19.19
CA GLN A 301 -13.82 -9.38 -20.62
C GLN A 301 -13.74 -10.88 -20.99
N LYS A 302 -12.95 -11.66 -20.24
CA LYS A 302 -12.84 -13.12 -20.42
C LYS A 302 -14.02 -13.92 -19.85
N ARG A 303 -14.90 -13.28 -19.08
CA ARG A 303 -15.97 -13.93 -18.30
C ARG A 303 -15.44 -14.95 -17.30
N GLU A 304 -14.32 -14.63 -16.66
CA GLU A 304 -13.67 -15.47 -15.68
C GLU A 304 -13.93 -14.94 -14.26
N SER A 305 -14.86 -15.57 -13.54
CA SER A 305 -15.27 -15.13 -12.20
C SER A 305 -14.16 -15.23 -11.15
N TRP A 306 -13.18 -16.12 -11.31
CA TRP A 306 -12.07 -16.21 -10.37
C TRP A 306 -11.19 -14.96 -10.40
N ARG A 307 -11.02 -14.32 -11.57
CA ARG A 307 -10.26 -13.07 -11.71
C ARG A 307 -10.98 -11.93 -11.01
N THR A 308 -12.28 -11.78 -11.28
CA THR A 308 -13.05 -10.71 -10.65
C THR A 308 -13.21 -10.94 -9.15
N ALA A 309 -13.38 -12.18 -8.69
CA ALA A 309 -13.33 -12.55 -7.28
C ALA A 309 -12.00 -12.15 -6.63
N LEU A 310 -10.87 -12.48 -7.26
CA LEU A 310 -9.54 -12.10 -6.76
C LEU A 310 -9.37 -10.57 -6.69
N SER A 311 -9.86 -9.85 -7.70
CA SER A 311 -9.87 -8.38 -7.70
C SER A 311 -10.62 -7.82 -6.48
N GLY A 312 -11.82 -8.32 -6.17
CA GLY A 312 -12.58 -7.89 -4.99
C GLY A 312 -11.89 -8.24 -3.66
N VAL A 313 -11.22 -9.40 -3.59
CA VAL A 313 -10.41 -9.79 -2.42
C VAL A 313 -9.22 -8.85 -2.22
N ILE A 314 -8.48 -8.51 -3.29
CA ILE A 314 -7.35 -7.57 -3.21
C ILE A 314 -7.82 -6.20 -2.75
N LEU A 315 -8.92 -5.68 -3.32
CA LEU A 315 -9.49 -4.39 -2.89
C LEU A 315 -9.89 -4.39 -1.40
N ALA A 316 -10.41 -5.50 -0.88
CA ALA A 316 -10.70 -5.62 0.55
C ALA A 316 -9.43 -5.64 1.42
N ILE A 317 -8.34 -6.25 0.93
CA ILE A 317 -7.02 -6.22 1.60
C ILE A 317 -6.42 -4.81 1.56
N HIS A 318 -6.65 -4.03 0.49
CA HIS A 318 -6.17 -2.65 0.34
C HIS A 318 -6.65 -1.74 1.48
N TYR A 319 -7.84 -1.98 2.06
CA TYR A 319 -8.30 -1.28 3.27
C TYR A 319 -7.41 -1.47 4.50
N CYS A 320 -6.54 -2.48 4.51
CA CYS A 320 -5.57 -2.72 5.58
C CYS A 320 -4.21 -2.06 5.29
N PHE A 321 -4.09 -1.32 4.18
CA PHE A 321 -2.90 -0.56 3.81
C PHE A 321 -3.14 0.93 3.98
N TYR A 322 -4.14 1.49 3.30
CA TYR A 322 -4.39 2.93 3.32
C TYR A 322 -5.82 3.32 2.90
N LEU A 323 -6.26 4.55 3.21
CA LEU A 323 -7.63 5.02 2.97
C LEU A 323 -8.06 5.07 1.49
N THR A 324 -7.10 5.08 0.57
CA THR A 324 -7.35 5.22 -0.88
C THR A 324 -8.16 4.07 -1.45
N SER A 325 -8.21 2.93 -0.76
CA SER A 325 -9.15 1.83 -1.05
C SER A 325 -10.61 2.27 -1.12
N GLN A 326 -11.00 3.31 -0.37
CA GLN A 326 -12.33 3.90 -0.41
C GLN A 326 -12.61 4.56 -1.78
N ILE A 327 -11.62 5.28 -2.32
CA ILE A 327 -11.70 5.90 -3.65
C ILE A 327 -11.86 4.81 -4.71
N ILE A 328 -11.11 3.72 -4.61
CA ILE A 328 -11.16 2.64 -5.60
C ILE A 328 -12.46 1.83 -5.51
N THR A 329 -12.99 1.63 -4.31
CA THR A 329 -14.32 1.03 -4.11
C THR A 329 -15.41 1.87 -4.80
N ALA A 330 -15.40 3.19 -4.60
CA ALA A 330 -16.32 4.10 -5.26
C ALA A 330 -16.12 4.11 -6.78
N LEU A 331 -14.87 4.13 -7.25
CA LEU A 331 -14.53 4.08 -8.66
C LEU A 331 -15.06 2.83 -9.35
N VAL A 332 -14.84 1.64 -8.76
CA VAL A 332 -15.32 0.38 -9.35
C VAL A 332 -16.84 0.32 -9.36
N LEU A 333 -17.50 0.81 -8.30
CA LEU A 333 -18.96 0.92 -8.25
C LEU A 333 -19.50 1.80 -9.37
N ILE A 334 -18.95 3.01 -9.53
CA ILE A 334 -19.33 3.95 -10.58
C ILE A 334 -19.04 3.36 -11.96
N TYR A 335 -17.88 2.74 -12.16
CA TYR A 335 -17.51 2.09 -13.40
C TYR A 335 -18.51 0.99 -13.78
N MET A 336 -18.88 0.11 -12.84
CA MET A 336 -19.90 -0.92 -13.09
C MET A 336 -21.28 -0.34 -13.34
N LEU A 337 -21.64 0.78 -12.70
CA LEU A 337 -22.89 1.49 -12.96
C LEU A 337 -22.92 2.06 -14.39
N ILE A 338 -21.82 2.67 -14.84
CA ILE A 338 -21.65 3.14 -16.22
C ILE A 338 -21.77 1.96 -17.20
N LEU A 339 -21.14 0.83 -16.91
CA LEU A 339 -21.29 -0.38 -17.74
C LEU A 339 -22.74 -0.92 -17.75
N PHE A 340 -23.44 -0.87 -16.62
CA PHE A 340 -24.84 -1.31 -16.52
C PHE A 340 -25.77 -0.42 -17.36
N VAL A 341 -25.57 0.89 -17.33
CA VAL A 341 -26.40 1.88 -18.05
C VAL A 341 -26.05 1.94 -19.54
N PHE A 342 -24.78 2.17 -19.88
CA PHE A 342 -24.35 2.48 -21.24
C PHE A 342 -23.87 1.24 -22.03
N TYR A 343 -23.47 0.17 -21.34
CA TYR A 343 -23.01 -1.08 -21.95
C TYR A 343 -23.94 -2.26 -21.60
N ARG A 344 -25.24 -1.99 -21.42
CA ARG A 344 -26.22 -2.93 -20.85
C ARG A 344 -26.16 -4.35 -21.42
N ASN A 345 -26.16 -4.50 -22.75
CA ASN A 345 -26.14 -5.83 -23.38
C ASN A 345 -24.84 -6.59 -23.12
N TRP A 346 -23.72 -5.87 -23.11
CA TRP A 346 -22.41 -6.42 -22.78
C TRP A 346 -22.32 -6.78 -21.29
N PHE A 347 -22.78 -5.90 -20.41
CA PHE A 347 -22.71 -6.08 -18.95
C PHE A 347 -23.65 -7.17 -18.44
N LYS A 348 -24.86 -7.31 -19.01
CA LYS A 348 -25.81 -8.40 -18.67
C LYS A 348 -25.17 -9.78 -18.74
N GLN A 349 -24.31 -10.01 -19.74
CA GLN A 349 -23.61 -11.29 -19.92
C GLN A 349 -22.46 -11.51 -18.93
N ARG A 350 -22.18 -10.52 -18.08
CA ARG A 350 -21.05 -10.45 -17.15
C ARG A 350 -21.47 -10.19 -15.70
N ILE A 351 -22.78 -10.20 -15.42
CA ILE A 351 -23.32 -10.01 -14.07
C ILE A 351 -22.73 -11.02 -13.08
N ALA A 352 -22.55 -12.28 -13.50
CA ALA A 352 -21.93 -13.29 -12.64
C ALA A 352 -20.49 -12.92 -12.22
N GLN A 353 -19.72 -12.27 -13.10
CA GLN A 353 -18.37 -11.79 -12.78
C GLN A 353 -18.41 -10.54 -11.90
N ALA A 354 -19.34 -9.62 -12.13
CA ALA A 354 -19.55 -8.46 -11.26
C ALA A 354 -19.99 -8.89 -9.84
N LEU A 355 -20.90 -9.86 -9.73
CA LEU A 355 -21.29 -10.46 -8.44
C LEU A 355 -20.12 -11.21 -7.79
N ALA A 356 -19.29 -11.89 -8.57
CA ALA A 356 -18.11 -12.55 -8.03
C ALA A 356 -17.11 -11.53 -7.44
N PHE A 357 -16.92 -10.36 -8.07
CA PHE A 357 -16.13 -9.25 -7.52
C PHE A 357 -16.69 -8.78 -6.18
N TRP A 358 -17.96 -8.38 -6.15
CA TRP A 358 -18.57 -7.84 -4.93
C TRP A 358 -18.66 -8.89 -3.82
N GLY A 359 -18.89 -10.15 -4.15
CA GLY A 359 -18.84 -11.23 -3.16
C GLY A 359 -17.45 -11.42 -2.57
N GLY A 360 -16.38 -11.26 -3.35
CA GLY A 360 -15.00 -11.34 -2.85
C GLY A 360 -14.68 -10.19 -1.90
N PHE A 361 -15.08 -8.98 -2.29
CA PHE A 361 -14.97 -7.80 -1.44
C PHE A 361 -15.75 -7.95 -0.14
N LEU A 362 -17.05 -8.28 -0.21
CA LEU A 362 -17.96 -8.38 0.93
C LEU A 362 -17.63 -9.54 1.88
N ILE A 363 -16.93 -10.58 1.42
CA ILE A 363 -16.47 -11.68 2.28
C ILE A 363 -15.21 -11.28 3.05
N VAL A 364 -14.32 -10.48 2.47
CA VAL A 364 -13.00 -10.19 3.08
C VAL A 364 -13.02 -8.90 3.92
N ILE A 365 -13.82 -7.90 3.55
CA ILE A 365 -13.91 -6.62 4.27
C ILE A 365 -14.57 -6.63 5.68
N PRO A 366 -15.41 -7.60 6.09
CA PRO A 366 -16.14 -7.54 7.36
C PRO A 366 -15.32 -7.25 8.64
N PRO A 367 -14.13 -7.84 8.90
CA PRO A 367 -13.36 -7.49 10.09
C PRO A 367 -12.89 -6.02 10.10
N SER A 368 -12.52 -5.45 8.95
CA SER A 368 -12.18 -4.03 8.82
C SER A 368 -13.39 -3.13 9.07
N VAL A 369 -14.57 -3.51 8.55
CA VAL A 369 -15.83 -2.81 8.83
C VAL A 369 -16.17 -2.89 10.32
N ALA A 370 -16.02 -4.05 10.95
CA ALA A 370 -16.27 -4.21 12.38
C ALA A 370 -15.36 -3.33 13.25
N TYR A 371 -14.08 -3.19 12.86
CA TYR A 371 -13.17 -2.23 13.51
C TYR A 371 -13.62 -0.78 13.29
N ALA A 372 -13.92 -0.39 12.05
CA ALA A 372 -14.32 0.96 11.70
C ALA A 372 -15.63 1.39 12.39
N LEU A 373 -16.60 0.48 12.52
CA LEU A 373 -17.86 0.75 13.25
C LEU A 373 -17.63 0.99 14.75
N LYS A 374 -16.61 0.35 15.35
CA LYS A 374 -16.23 0.59 16.75
C LYS A 374 -15.34 1.83 16.93
N ASN A 375 -14.60 2.23 15.89
CA ASN A 375 -13.65 3.34 15.91
C ASN A 375 -13.89 4.28 14.72
N PRO A 376 -15.07 4.94 14.63
CA PRO A 376 -15.43 5.74 13.47
C PRO A 376 -14.46 6.92 13.25
N ASN A 377 -13.97 7.52 14.33
CA ASN A 377 -13.04 8.65 14.26
C ASN A 377 -11.71 8.28 13.59
N GLU A 378 -11.18 7.09 13.82
CA GLU A 378 -9.96 6.61 13.16
C GLU A 378 -10.20 6.33 11.67
N PHE A 379 -11.40 5.86 11.32
CA PHE A 379 -11.76 5.58 9.93
C PHE A 379 -11.87 6.85 9.08
N VAL A 380 -12.37 7.94 9.65
CA VAL A 380 -12.48 9.23 8.95
C VAL A 380 -11.39 10.25 9.33
N GLY A 381 -10.38 9.87 10.12
CA GLY A 381 -9.44 10.80 10.75
C GLY A 381 -8.80 11.82 9.79
N ARG A 382 -8.18 11.35 8.71
CA ARG A 382 -7.58 12.20 7.66
C ARG A 382 -8.60 13.01 6.89
N LEU A 383 -9.81 12.46 6.67
CA LEU A 383 -10.88 13.22 6.04
C LEU A 383 -11.38 14.34 6.97
N SER A 384 -11.39 14.11 8.28
CA SER A 384 -11.77 15.12 9.28
C SER A 384 -10.71 16.22 9.43
N SER A 385 -9.42 15.87 9.40
CA SER A 385 -8.32 16.85 9.54
C SER A 385 -8.03 17.61 8.24
N ASP A 386 -7.95 16.87 7.12
CA ASP A 386 -7.40 17.35 5.85
C ASP A 386 -8.48 17.39 4.74
N GLY A 387 -9.75 17.26 5.10
CA GLY A 387 -10.87 17.29 4.18
C GLY A 387 -11.28 18.71 3.79
N VAL A 388 -11.53 18.95 2.49
CA VAL A 388 -11.96 20.26 1.96
C VAL A 388 -13.21 20.78 2.67
N PHE A 389 -14.16 19.90 2.96
CA PHE A 389 -15.44 20.26 3.59
C PHE A 389 -15.37 20.17 5.12
N GLN A 390 -14.82 19.08 5.64
CA GLN A 390 -14.85 18.74 7.06
C GLN A 390 -13.98 19.69 7.92
N SER A 391 -12.90 20.21 7.36
CA SER A 391 -12.01 21.16 8.06
C SER A 391 -12.57 22.60 8.11
N GLY A 392 -13.67 22.89 7.42
CA GLY A 392 -14.18 24.25 7.21
C GLY A 392 -13.38 25.07 6.19
N TRP A 393 -12.34 24.49 5.58
CA TRP A 393 -11.47 25.20 4.63
C TRP A 393 -12.24 25.82 3.46
N LEU A 394 -13.22 25.11 2.90
CA LEU A 394 -14.01 25.63 1.78
C LEU A 394 -14.76 26.91 2.15
N GLU A 395 -15.46 26.91 3.29
CA GLU A 395 -16.26 28.05 3.76
C GLU A 395 -15.35 29.25 4.05
N VAL A 396 -14.28 29.05 4.83
CA VAL A 396 -13.31 30.09 5.17
C VAL A 396 -12.65 30.68 3.91
N THR A 397 -12.32 29.83 2.93
CA THR A 397 -11.69 30.29 1.69
C THR A 397 -12.68 31.05 0.81
N MET A 398 -13.94 30.61 0.73
CA MET A 398 -15.00 31.34 0.00
C MET A 398 -15.20 32.74 0.57
N GLU A 399 -15.25 32.87 1.91
CA GLU A 399 -15.36 34.17 2.58
C GLU A 399 -14.12 35.05 2.34
N ALA A 400 -12.92 34.47 2.43
CA ALA A 400 -11.68 35.21 2.26
C ALA A 400 -11.42 35.68 0.82
N THR A 401 -11.79 34.89 -0.19
CA THR A 401 -11.47 35.20 -1.59
C THR A 401 -12.66 35.72 -2.39
N GLY A 402 -13.89 35.63 -1.88
CA GLY A 402 -15.12 35.96 -2.61
C GLY A 402 -15.42 35.01 -3.78
N GLN A 403 -14.73 33.86 -3.87
CA GLN A 403 -14.94 32.88 -4.93
C GLN A 403 -16.08 31.93 -4.57
N SER A 404 -16.79 31.42 -5.57
CA SER A 404 -17.80 30.38 -5.35
C SER A 404 -17.17 29.02 -5.08
N ALA A 405 -17.90 28.12 -4.39
CA ALA A 405 -17.46 26.75 -4.16
C ALA A 405 -17.05 26.03 -5.46
N ALA A 406 -17.80 26.24 -6.55
CA ALA A 406 -17.49 25.62 -7.84
C ALA A 406 -16.13 26.08 -8.41
N GLN A 407 -15.81 27.37 -8.26
CA GLN A 407 -14.52 27.92 -8.71
C GLN A 407 -13.36 27.34 -7.89
N LEU A 408 -13.51 27.26 -6.56
CA LEU A 408 -12.49 26.71 -5.68
C LEU A 408 -12.26 25.22 -5.92
N LEU A 409 -13.33 24.42 -5.98
CA LEU A 409 -13.23 22.97 -6.23
C LEU A 409 -12.66 22.68 -7.63
N PHE A 410 -13.08 23.43 -8.65
CA PHE A 410 -12.48 23.32 -9.98
C PHE A 410 -10.98 23.68 -9.95
N GLY A 411 -10.62 24.77 -9.28
CA GLY A 411 -9.24 25.18 -9.07
C GLY A 411 -8.39 24.11 -8.38
N ARG A 412 -8.95 23.42 -7.37
CA ARG A 412 -8.27 22.29 -6.70
C ARG A 412 -8.05 21.12 -7.64
N VAL A 413 -9.06 20.70 -8.41
CA VAL A 413 -8.90 19.61 -9.40
C VAL A 413 -7.86 19.98 -10.46
N VAL A 414 -7.87 21.22 -10.94
CA VAL A 414 -6.86 21.74 -11.87
C VAL A 414 -5.48 21.72 -11.24
N HIS A 415 -5.33 22.14 -9.99
CA HIS A 415 -4.05 22.12 -9.28
C HIS A 415 -3.48 20.69 -9.16
N VAL A 416 -4.32 19.73 -8.80
CA VAL A 416 -3.94 18.30 -8.75
C VAL A 416 -3.47 17.81 -10.13
N PHE A 417 -4.23 18.12 -11.19
CA PHE A 417 -3.84 17.76 -12.56
C PHE A 417 -2.50 18.41 -12.97
N LEU A 418 -2.30 19.69 -12.65
CA LEU A 418 -1.09 20.44 -12.93
C LEU A 418 0.11 19.99 -12.07
N SER A 419 -0.10 19.34 -10.92
CA SER A 419 0.99 18.76 -10.11
C SER A 419 1.78 17.67 -10.85
N LEU A 420 1.18 17.10 -11.90
CA LEU A 420 1.85 16.12 -12.75
C LEU A 420 3.01 16.72 -13.52
N PHE A 421 2.85 17.92 -14.08
CA PHE A 421 3.77 18.45 -15.10
C PHE A 421 4.11 19.93 -14.98
N TYR A 422 3.53 20.66 -14.03
CA TYR A 422 3.73 22.10 -13.85
C TYR A 422 4.22 22.46 -12.44
N TYR A 423 3.47 22.09 -11.40
CA TYR A 423 3.87 22.44 -10.03
C TYR A 423 5.02 21.56 -9.52
N PRO A 424 5.98 22.15 -8.78
CA PRO A 424 7.10 21.41 -8.22
C PRO A 424 6.64 20.44 -7.14
N ALA A 425 7.30 19.28 -7.05
CA ALA A 425 7.08 18.30 -6.00
C ALA A 425 7.95 18.60 -4.78
N ILE A 426 7.49 19.56 -3.99
CA ILE A 426 8.20 20.01 -2.79
C ILE A 426 7.88 19.12 -1.58
N ASP A 427 6.60 18.91 -1.26
CA ASP A 427 6.21 18.12 -0.07
C ASP A 427 6.67 16.66 -0.19
N PHE A 428 7.35 16.18 0.85
CA PHE A 428 7.96 14.85 0.93
C PHE A 428 8.91 14.50 -0.22
N TYR A 429 9.36 15.43 -1.05
CA TYR A 429 10.37 15.16 -2.09
C TYR A 429 11.41 16.28 -2.16
N GLY A 430 11.02 17.55 -2.19
CA GLY A 430 11.96 18.68 -2.20
C GLY A 430 12.60 18.92 -3.57
N THR A 431 11.98 18.44 -4.65
CA THR A 431 12.46 18.69 -6.01
C THR A 431 11.73 19.87 -6.64
N PRO A 432 12.42 20.77 -7.37
CA PRO A 432 11.76 21.81 -8.17
C PRO A 432 11.07 21.23 -9.41
N SER A 433 11.27 19.94 -9.71
CA SER A 433 10.64 19.27 -10.84
C SER A 433 9.20 18.82 -10.52
N PRO A 434 8.30 18.81 -11.49
CA PRO A 434 6.98 18.19 -11.34
C PRO A 434 7.09 16.66 -11.29
N MET A 435 5.96 15.96 -11.08
CA MET A 435 5.93 14.49 -10.93
C MET A 435 6.39 13.69 -12.16
N ILE A 436 6.25 14.24 -13.37
CA ILE A 436 6.72 13.61 -14.61
C ILE A 436 7.52 14.61 -15.45
N SER A 437 8.49 14.10 -16.21
CA SER A 437 9.32 14.92 -17.10
C SER A 437 8.50 15.56 -18.23
N MET A 438 9.00 16.66 -18.80
CA MET A 438 8.39 17.33 -19.96
C MET A 438 8.12 16.36 -21.13
N ILE A 439 9.08 15.47 -21.43
CA ILE A 439 8.91 14.47 -22.51
C ILE A 439 7.78 13.50 -22.13
N SER A 440 7.78 12.99 -20.89
CA SER A 440 6.71 12.13 -20.40
C SER A 440 5.33 12.80 -20.48
N THR A 441 5.25 14.12 -20.27
CA THR A 441 4.01 14.91 -20.40
C THR A 441 3.49 14.94 -21.83
N VAL A 442 4.37 15.17 -22.83
CA VAL A 442 3.98 15.14 -24.24
C VAL A 442 3.41 13.76 -24.62
N LEU A 443 4.11 12.71 -24.21
CA LEU A 443 3.68 11.33 -24.44
C LEU A 443 2.33 11.06 -23.74
N PHE A 444 2.18 11.51 -22.49
CA PHE A 444 0.96 11.37 -21.71
C PHE A 444 -0.23 12.06 -22.39
N PHE A 445 -0.10 13.31 -22.85
CA PHE A 445 -1.19 14.01 -23.52
C PHE A 445 -1.60 13.37 -24.85
N ALA A 446 -0.63 12.95 -25.66
CA ALA A 446 -0.92 12.20 -26.88
C ALA A 446 -1.70 10.91 -26.56
N GLY A 447 -1.25 10.17 -25.54
CA GLY A 447 -1.91 8.97 -25.07
C GLY A 447 -3.31 9.20 -24.54
N MET A 448 -3.49 10.21 -23.67
CA MET A 448 -4.78 10.58 -23.11
C MET A 448 -5.78 10.94 -24.22
N GLY A 449 -5.35 11.72 -25.23
CA GLY A 449 -6.18 12.04 -26.40
C GLY A 449 -6.63 10.78 -27.17
N ILE A 450 -5.72 9.82 -27.35
CA ILE A 450 -6.03 8.55 -28.05
C ILE A 450 -6.97 7.67 -27.24
N VAL A 451 -6.77 7.59 -25.93
CA VAL A 451 -7.63 6.81 -25.03
C VAL A 451 -9.03 7.45 -24.94
N LEU A 452 -9.11 8.79 -24.90
CA LEU A 452 -10.37 9.54 -24.99
C LEU A 452 -11.10 9.28 -26.31
N TRP A 453 -10.38 9.28 -27.43
CA TRP A 453 -10.97 8.96 -28.73
C TRP A 453 -11.54 7.52 -28.79
N LYS A 454 -10.94 6.59 -28.03
CA LYS A 454 -11.36 5.19 -27.92
C LYS A 454 -12.11 4.86 -26.62
N ILE A 455 -12.75 5.86 -25.99
CA ILE A 455 -13.47 5.71 -24.71
C ILE A 455 -14.63 4.70 -24.77
N ASN A 456 -15.13 4.39 -25.97
CA ASN A 456 -16.13 3.36 -26.21
C ASN A 456 -15.65 1.93 -25.89
N LYS A 457 -14.35 1.73 -25.65
CA LYS A 457 -13.84 0.45 -25.15
C LYS A 457 -13.84 0.42 -23.61
N PRO A 458 -14.41 -0.62 -22.97
CA PRO A 458 -14.48 -0.71 -21.51
C PRO A 458 -13.13 -0.56 -20.79
N GLU A 459 -12.04 -1.04 -21.38
CA GLU A 459 -10.69 -0.94 -20.84
C GLU A 459 -10.13 0.49 -20.88
N HIS A 460 -10.44 1.27 -21.92
CA HIS A 460 -10.04 2.67 -22.03
C HIS A 460 -10.89 3.56 -21.12
N LEU A 461 -12.19 3.28 -21.02
CA LEU A 461 -13.07 3.91 -20.03
C LEU A 461 -12.56 3.67 -18.60
N LEU A 462 -12.12 2.45 -18.28
CA LEU A 462 -11.56 2.14 -16.96
C LEU A 462 -10.24 2.89 -16.72
N LEU A 463 -9.35 2.94 -17.71
CA LEU A 463 -8.07 3.67 -17.59
C LEU A 463 -8.29 5.18 -17.36
N LEU A 464 -9.24 5.79 -18.08
CA LEU A 464 -9.62 7.18 -17.87
C LEU A 464 -10.31 7.39 -16.53
N GLY A 465 -11.18 6.45 -16.11
CA GLY A 465 -11.81 6.46 -14.80
C GLY A 465 -10.78 6.37 -13.68
N TYR A 466 -9.75 5.54 -13.83
CA TYR A 466 -8.63 5.44 -12.89
C TYR A 466 -7.90 6.77 -12.76
N PHE A 467 -7.52 7.39 -13.89
CA PHE A 467 -6.84 8.68 -13.88
C PHE A 467 -7.72 9.83 -13.33
N TRP A 468 -8.87 10.07 -13.94
CA TRP A 468 -9.74 11.18 -13.57
C TRP A 468 -10.46 10.98 -12.25
N GLY A 469 -10.89 9.75 -11.93
CA GLY A 469 -11.55 9.44 -10.67
C GLY A 469 -10.65 9.74 -9.47
N THR A 470 -9.38 9.31 -9.52
CA THR A 470 -8.40 9.64 -8.46
C THR A 470 -8.06 11.13 -8.43
N THR A 471 -7.79 11.75 -9.59
CA THR A 471 -7.49 13.19 -9.70
C THR A 471 -8.62 14.07 -9.12
N VAL A 472 -9.87 13.78 -9.49
CA VAL A 472 -11.04 14.51 -8.99
C VAL A 472 -11.26 14.25 -7.51
N CYS A 473 -11.13 13.00 -7.05
CA CYS A 473 -11.28 12.71 -5.62
C CYS A 473 -10.26 13.47 -4.76
N ILE A 474 -8.99 13.54 -5.17
CA ILE A 474 -7.97 14.32 -4.46
C ILE A 474 -8.36 15.80 -4.43
N GLY A 475 -8.70 16.39 -5.58
CA GLY A 475 -9.00 17.82 -5.68
C GLY A 475 -10.27 18.22 -4.93
N VAL A 476 -11.29 17.36 -4.92
CA VAL A 476 -12.58 17.66 -4.27
C VAL A 476 -12.54 17.40 -2.77
N PHE A 477 -11.80 16.40 -2.31
CA PHE A 477 -11.91 15.94 -0.92
C PHE A 477 -10.66 16.20 -0.06
N SER A 478 -9.54 16.68 -0.60
CA SER A 478 -8.29 16.80 0.18
C SER A 478 -7.56 18.13 0.03
N ILE A 479 -7.00 18.60 1.15
CA ILE A 479 -6.11 19.77 1.29
C ILE A 479 -4.87 19.40 2.11
N PRO A 480 -3.80 20.21 2.18
CA PRO A 480 -3.51 21.41 1.38
C PRO A 480 -3.12 21.09 -0.07
N PRO A 481 -3.08 22.10 -0.97
CA PRO A 481 -2.58 21.94 -2.33
C PRO A 481 -1.12 21.47 -2.47
N SER A 482 -0.26 21.80 -1.50
CA SER A 482 1.16 21.41 -1.50
C SER A 482 1.33 19.87 -1.51
N ALA A 483 0.37 19.17 -0.91
CA ALA A 483 0.33 17.71 -0.82
C ALA A 483 -0.12 16.99 -2.11
N ASP A 484 -0.60 17.73 -3.12
CA ASP A 484 -1.17 17.12 -4.33
C ASP A 484 -0.14 16.27 -5.10
N SER A 485 1.14 16.65 -5.05
CA SER A 485 2.22 15.95 -5.75
C SER A 485 2.42 14.51 -5.27
N TYR A 486 2.44 14.25 -3.97
CA TYR A 486 2.57 12.87 -3.46
C TYR A 486 1.23 12.13 -3.44
N ARG A 487 0.08 12.83 -3.41
CA ARG A 487 -1.25 12.20 -3.51
C ARG A 487 -1.55 11.70 -4.92
N ILE A 488 -1.15 12.45 -5.96
CA ILE A 488 -1.36 12.04 -7.35
C ILE A 488 -0.51 10.83 -7.75
N LEU A 489 0.42 10.39 -6.88
CA LEU A 489 1.17 9.14 -7.02
C LEU A 489 0.25 7.93 -7.27
N MET A 490 -0.94 7.89 -6.64
CA MET A 490 -1.90 6.81 -6.87
C MET A 490 -2.38 6.72 -8.33
N ALA A 491 -2.37 7.85 -9.07
CA ALA A 491 -2.79 7.93 -10.47
C ALA A 491 -1.62 7.75 -11.45
N LEU A 492 -0.37 7.77 -10.96
CA LEU A 492 0.83 7.71 -11.78
C LEU A 492 0.87 6.46 -12.69
N PRO A 493 0.45 5.25 -12.26
CA PRO A 493 0.38 4.12 -13.19
C PRO A 493 -0.53 4.38 -14.39
N ALA A 494 -1.69 5.03 -14.21
CA ALA A 494 -2.58 5.37 -15.32
C ALA A 494 -1.91 6.36 -16.29
N VAL A 495 -1.22 7.37 -15.74
CA VAL A 495 -0.46 8.38 -16.50
C VAL A 495 0.61 7.71 -17.35
N LEU A 496 1.39 6.79 -16.78
CA LEU A 496 2.48 6.11 -17.49
C LEU A 496 1.99 5.10 -18.54
N ILE A 497 0.84 4.45 -18.31
CA ILE A 497 0.17 3.62 -19.33
C ILE A 497 -0.26 4.49 -20.52
N MET A 498 -0.89 5.64 -20.24
CA MET A 498 -1.27 6.58 -21.30
C MET A 498 -0.02 7.11 -22.02
N ALA A 499 1.04 7.47 -21.30
CA ALA A 499 2.30 7.89 -21.91
C ALA A 499 2.89 6.81 -22.85
N ALA A 500 2.86 5.54 -22.44
CA ALA A 500 3.28 4.42 -23.30
C ALA A 500 2.42 4.29 -24.56
N ILE A 501 1.09 4.46 -24.46
CA ILE A 501 0.18 4.47 -25.61
C ILE A 501 0.50 5.63 -26.55
N GLY A 502 0.68 6.84 -26.01
CA GLY A 502 1.04 8.02 -26.80
C GLY A 502 2.39 7.84 -27.50
N PHE A 503 3.35 7.24 -26.82
CA PHE A 503 4.66 6.95 -27.37
C PHE A 503 4.62 6.02 -28.58
N ASP A 504 3.98 4.86 -28.44
CA ASP A 504 3.84 3.91 -29.54
C ASP A 504 3.13 4.56 -30.75
N GLN A 505 2.08 5.33 -30.48
CA GLN A 505 1.26 5.92 -31.52
C GLN A 505 1.93 7.09 -32.24
N ILE A 506 2.74 7.89 -31.55
CA ILE A 506 3.56 8.93 -32.18
C ILE A 506 4.55 8.27 -33.16
N LEU A 507 5.23 7.20 -32.76
CA LEU A 507 6.18 6.48 -33.62
C LEU A 507 5.49 5.90 -34.87
N GLU A 508 4.32 5.28 -34.70
CA GLU A 508 3.51 4.77 -35.81
C GLU A 508 3.07 5.91 -36.78
N MET A 509 2.69 7.08 -36.25
CA MET A 509 2.24 8.23 -37.06
C MET A 509 3.36 8.84 -37.90
N ILE A 510 4.60 8.87 -37.41
CA ILE A 510 5.77 9.38 -38.16
C ILE A 510 6.38 8.33 -39.10
N GLY A 511 5.74 7.18 -39.27
CA GLY A 511 6.16 6.12 -40.19
C GLY A 511 7.21 5.16 -39.64
N ILE A 512 7.63 5.34 -38.39
CA ILE A 512 8.51 4.41 -37.66
C ILE A 512 7.63 3.42 -36.93
N GLY A 513 6.82 2.66 -37.68
CA GLY A 513 5.92 1.65 -37.13
C GLY A 513 6.59 0.29 -36.96
N TRP A 514 6.10 -0.53 -36.04
CA TRP A 514 6.68 -1.86 -35.78
C TRP A 514 6.68 -2.74 -37.04
N GLU A 515 5.56 -2.74 -37.78
CA GLU A 515 5.38 -3.52 -39.01
C GLU A 515 6.11 -2.90 -40.22
N LYS A 516 6.26 -1.57 -40.23
CA LYS A 516 6.83 -0.84 -41.38
C LYS A 516 8.35 -0.77 -41.34
N SER A 517 8.92 -0.52 -40.16
CA SER A 517 10.35 -0.28 -39.98
C SER A 517 10.82 -0.78 -38.62
N HIS A 518 10.77 -2.10 -38.43
CA HIS A 518 11.06 -2.78 -37.17
C HIS A 518 12.40 -2.36 -36.52
N SER A 519 13.49 -2.32 -37.30
CA SER A 519 14.82 -1.94 -36.77
C SER A 519 14.87 -0.48 -36.33
N ALA A 520 14.28 0.43 -37.12
CA ALA A 520 14.23 1.85 -36.76
C ALA A 520 13.33 2.09 -35.55
N TYR A 521 12.22 1.34 -35.44
CA TYR A 521 11.35 1.35 -34.27
C TYR A 521 12.13 0.94 -33.02
N ILE A 522 12.79 -0.22 -33.04
CA ILE A 522 13.54 -0.70 -31.87
C ILE A 522 14.64 0.29 -31.48
N LEU A 523 15.41 0.78 -32.45
CA LEU A 523 16.48 1.74 -32.18
C LEU A 523 15.95 3.04 -31.57
N THR A 524 14.91 3.62 -32.18
CA THR A 524 14.30 4.87 -31.72
C THR A 524 13.66 4.69 -30.34
N ALA A 525 12.88 3.62 -30.18
CA ALA A 525 12.20 3.32 -28.93
C ALA A 525 13.19 3.10 -27.79
N SER A 526 14.23 2.30 -28.03
CA SER A 526 15.27 2.01 -27.04
C SER A 526 16.07 3.26 -26.70
N THR A 527 16.39 4.10 -27.69
CA THR A 527 17.13 5.35 -27.47
C THR A 527 16.33 6.31 -26.59
N ILE A 528 15.05 6.56 -26.92
CA ILE A 528 14.20 7.47 -26.16
C ILE A 528 13.96 6.94 -24.74
N LEU A 529 13.65 5.65 -24.59
CA LEU A 529 13.43 5.04 -23.28
C LEU A 529 14.70 5.02 -22.42
N THR A 530 15.87 4.77 -23.02
CA THR A 530 17.15 4.81 -22.31
C THR A 530 17.49 6.24 -21.89
N SER A 531 17.25 7.23 -22.75
CA SER A 531 17.43 8.64 -22.42
C SER A 531 16.49 9.10 -21.30
N LEU A 532 15.21 8.68 -21.34
CA LEU A 532 14.25 8.95 -20.26
C LEU A 532 14.70 8.30 -18.96
N LEU A 533 15.17 7.05 -19.01
CA LEU A 533 15.69 6.36 -17.85
C LEU A 533 16.89 7.09 -17.25
N ALA A 534 17.87 7.45 -18.07
CA ALA A 534 19.05 8.19 -17.64
C ALA A 534 18.67 9.55 -17.05
N PHE A 535 17.78 10.31 -17.71
CA PHE A 535 17.31 11.60 -17.24
C PHE A 535 16.60 11.51 -15.88
N ASN A 536 15.66 10.57 -15.72
CA ASN A 536 14.93 10.46 -14.45
C ASN A 536 15.85 10.01 -13.30
N LEU A 537 16.75 9.04 -13.55
CA LEU A 537 17.72 8.62 -12.54
C LEU A 537 18.72 9.73 -12.22
N TRP A 538 19.10 10.55 -13.19
CA TRP A 538 19.93 11.75 -12.98
C TRP A 538 19.21 12.77 -12.09
N THR A 539 17.95 13.09 -12.39
CA THR A 539 17.12 13.98 -11.57
C THR A 539 17.06 13.49 -10.12
N TYR A 540 16.87 12.19 -9.90
CA TYR A 540 16.82 11.64 -8.54
C TYR A 540 18.19 11.61 -7.84
N TYR A 541 19.17 10.90 -8.42
CA TYR A 541 20.44 10.60 -7.74
C TYR A 541 21.44 11.75 -7.77
N THR A 542 21.36 12.63 -8.76
CA THR A 542 22.32 13.72 -8.91
C THR A 542 21.72 15.06 -8.48
N GLU A 543 20.57 15.45 -9.04
CA GLU A 543 19.98 16.77 -8.76
C GLU A 543 19.25 16.85 -7.41
N PHE A 544 18.63 15.75 -6.98
CA PHE A 544 17.96 15.68 -5.68
C PHE A 544 18.88 15.16 -4.59
N ALA A 545 19.29 13.89 -4.64
CA ALA A 545 20.06 13.25 -3.57
C ALA A 545 21.43 13.90 -3.36
N GLY A 546 22.03 14.45 -4.42
CA GLY A 546 23.30 15.17 -4.36
C GLY A 546 23.22 16.59 -3.77
N GLN A 547 22.02 17.17 -3.62
CA GLN A 547 21.84 18.59 -3.25
C GLN A 547 21.13 18.80 -1.91
N CYS A 548 20.99 17.76 -1.08
CA CYS A 548 20.52 17.89 0.30
C CYS A 548 19.14 18.55 0.44
N ARG A 549 18.24 18.31 -0.53
CA ARG A 549 16.94 18.99 -0.62
C ARG A 549 15.81 18.35 0.19
N PHE A 550 16.00 17.15 0.73
CA PHE A 550 14.97 16.41 1.47
C PHE A 550 14.76 16.97 2.88
N ALA A 551 13.52 17.10 3.36
CA ALA A 551 13.18 17.74 4.63
C ALA A 551 13.78 19.16 4.75
N LEU A 552 13.12 20.15 4.14
CA LEU A 552 13.67 21.50 3.94
C LEU A 552 13.88 22.31 5.22
N ASN A 553 13.23 21.96 6.34
CA ASN A 553 13.33 22.72 7.58
C ASN A 553 14.54 22.27 8.42
N LEU A 554 15.44 23.21 8.72
CA LEU A 554 16.66 22.94 9.51
C LEU A 554 16.38 22.26 10.87
N PRO A 555 15.32 22.60 11.63
CA PRO A 555 15.00 21.91 12.89
C PRO A 555 14.64 20.43 12.70
N GLY A 556 13.94 20.08 11.63
CA GLY A 556 13.57 18.69 11.33
C GLY A 556 14.79 17.84 10.97
N ARG A 557 15.71 18.44 10.22
CA ARG A 557 17.00 17.81 9.90
C ARG A 557 17.85 17.63 11.16
N PHE A 558 17.94 18.66 11.99
CA PHE A 558 18.60 18.59 13.30
C PHE A 558 18.07 17.43 14.14
N GLY A 559 16.75 17.19 14.15
CA GLY A 559 16.15 16.05 14.86
C GLY A 559 16.70 14.68 14.43
N THR A 560 16.93 14.46 13.12
CA THR A 560 17.57 13.23 12.61
C THR A 560 19.00 13.13 13.12
N TYR A 561 19.83 14.17 12.94
CA TYR A 561 21.23 14.13 13.31
C TYR A 561 21.42 14.03 14.83
N LEU A 562 20.57 14.68 15.63
CA LEU A 562 20.53 14.51 17.08
C LEU A 562 20.26 13.05 17.44
N GLY A 563 19.29 12.40 16.79
CA GLY A 563 19.00 10.99 17.01
C GLY A 563 20.18 10.07 16.70
N VAL A 564 20.88 10.31 15.58
CA VAL A 564 22.08 9.57 15.17
C VAL A 564 23.23 9.80 16.16
N GLU A 565 23.44 11.04 16.59
CA GLU A 565 24.50 11.39 17.54
C GLU A 565 24.28 10.69 18.89
N LEU A 566 23.04 10.65 19.37
CA LEU A 566 22.68 9.96 20.60
C LEU A 566 22.94 8.44 20.55
N GLN A 567 22.99 7.83 19.37
CA GLN A 567 23.38 6.41 19.21
C GLN A 567 24.89 6.19 19.35
N ARG A 568 25.71 7.22 19.10
CA ARG A 568 27.18 7.12 19.13
C ARG A 568 27.75 7.30 20.54
N ILE A 569 27.05 8.02 21.41
CA ILE A 569 27.50 8.29 22.77
C ILE A 569 27.48 6.97 23.58
N PRO A 570 28.65 6.41 23.98
CA PRO A 570 28.78 5.01 24.39
C PRO A 570 28.43 4.75 25.87
N ASN A 571 28.36 5.80 26.70
CA ASN A 571 28.15 5.70 28.14
C ASN A 571 26.70 6.07 28.52
N GLU A 572 26.26 5.67 29.72
CA GLU A 572 24.91 5.99 30.25
C GLU A 572 24.80 7.40 30.87
N ASN A 573 25.83 8.23 30.70
CA ASN A 573 25.91 9.54 31.33
C ASN A 573 24.85 10.51 30.80
N ARG A 574 24.62 11.61 31.52
CA ARG A 574 23.62 12.60 31.09
C ARG A 574 24.06 13.29 29.80
N VAL A 575 23.07 13.59 28.97
CA VAL A 575 23.24 14.39 27.76
C VAL A 575 22.45 15.68 27.95
N TYR A 576 23.14 16.80 27.84
CA TYR A 576 22.54 18.12 27.85
C TYR A 576 22.49 18.64 26.42
N LEU A 577 21.32 19.11 26.00
CA LEU A 577 21.16 19.85 24.76
C LEU A 577 21.04 21.33 25.12
N LEU A 578 21.91 22.17 24.57
CA LEU A 578 21.80 23.63 24.63
C LEU A 578 20.57 24.08 23.83
N SER A 579 19.39 23.86 24.40
CA SER A 579 18.12 23.96 23.70
C SER A 579 17.61 25.40 23.59
N ASN A 580 16.64 25.63 22.72
CA ASN A 580 15.85 26.86 22.69
C ASN A 580 14.44 26.57 22.16
N SER A 581 13.68 27.60 21.80
CA SER A 581 12.30 27.47 21.29
C SER A 581 12.22 26.76 19.93
N ILE A 582 13.34 26.64 19.20
CA ILE A 582 13.43 26.03 17.87
C ILE A 582 14.05 24.63 17.97
N TYR A 583 15.17 24.51 18.68
CA TYR A 583 15.94 23.27 18.83
C TYR A 583 15.80 22.73 20.24
N PHE A 584 14.97 21.71 20.41
CA PHE A 584 14.80 21.02 21.68
C PHE A 584 14.51 19.53 21.47
N TYR A 585 14.94 18.70 22.41
CA TYR A 585 14.63 17.29 22.44
C TYR A 585 13.14 17.06 22.66
N GLY A 586 12.55 16.19 21.85
CA GLY A 586 11.09 15.96 21.78
C GLY A 586 10.38 16.76 20.69
N SER A 587 11.07 17.63 19.96
CA SER A 587 10.50 18.41 18.85
C SER A 587 10.17 17.56 17.61
N HIS A 588 10.99 16.56 17.29
CA HIS A 588 10.87 15.78 16.06
C HIS A 588 10.90 14.26 16.33
N PRO A 589 9.91 13.49 15.84
CA PRO A 589 9.83 12.04 16.05
C PRO A 589 11.01 11.23 15.48
N ALA A 590 11.74 11.78 14.50
CA ALA A 590 12.94 11.15 13.96
C ALA A 590 14.00 10.91 15.05
N THR A 591 14.14 11.81 16.03
CA THR A 591 15.10 11.64 17.14
C THR A 591 14.79 10.39 17.96
N THR A 592 13.52 10.23 18.38
CA THR A 592 13.09 9.09 19.21
C THR A 592 13.04 7.77 18.45
N PHE A 593 12.90 7.84 17.12
CA PHE A 593 13.11 6.68 16.28
C PHE A 593 14.56 6.18 16.42
N PHE A 594 15.57 7.02 16.27
CA PHE A 594 16.95 6.56 16.42
C PHE A 594 17.31 6.19 17.86
N SER A 595 16.97 7.03 18.83
CA SER A 595 17.38 6.82 20.22
C SER A 595 16.28 7.24 21.20
N LEU A 596 15.97 6.33 22.14
CA LEU A 596 15.07 6.62 23.26
C LEU A 596 15.80 7.21 24.47
N ARG A 597 17.10 7.52 24.32
CA ARG A 597 17.92 8.09 25.40
C ARG A 597 17.36 9.45 25.82
N PRO A 598 17.10 9.67 27.12
CA PRO A 598 16.67 10.99 27.60
C PRO A 598 17.74 12.05 27.34
N VAL A 599 17.31 13.23 26.92
CA VAL A 599 18.17 14.41 26.77
C VAL A 599 17.58 15.54 27.59
N ILE A 600 18.42 16.22 28.37
CA ILE A 600 18.04 17.35 29.20
C ILE A 600 18.11 18.60 28.33
N ASN A 601 16.96 19.22 28.07
CA ASN A 601 16.88 20.52 27.42
C ASN A 601 17.38 21.59 28.38
N TYR A 602 18.44 22.30 28.00
CA TYR A 602 19.08 23.34 28.79
C TYR A 602 19.04 24.69 28.05
N PRO A 603 18.07 25.57 28.35
CA PRO A 603 17.91 26.84 27.65
C PRO A 603 18.83 27.96 28.14
N GLU A 604 19.40 27.82 29.33
CA GLU A 604 20.27 28.82 29.95
C GLU A 604 21.67 28.86 29.31
N PRO A 605 22.47 29.92 29.55
CA PRO A 605 23.87 29.99 29.12
C PRO A 605 24.71 28.83 29.67
N ILE A 606 25.61 28.28 28.87
CA ILE A 606 26.42 27.10 29.21
C ILE A 606 27.29 27.30 30.46
N ASP A 607 27.69 28.54 30.77
CA ASP A 607 28.49 28.84 31.97
C ASP A 607 27.76 28.53 33.29
N ALA A 608 26.42 28.47 33.26
CA ALA A 608 25.61 28.08 34.40
C ALA A 608 25.37 26.55 34.48
N LEU A 609 25.86 25.79 33.49
CA LEU A 609 25.66 24.35 33.41
C LEU A 609 26.70 23.62 34.28
N ASP A 610 26.21 22.90 35.29
CA ASP A 610 27.04 22.03 36.11
C ASP A 610 27.10 20.64 35.47
N VAL A 611 28.23 20.32 34.83
CA VAL A 611 28.50 19.03 34.19
C VAL A 611 29.65 18.29 34.86
N VAL A 612 29.55 16.97 34.89
CA VAL A 612 30.61 16.09 35.42
C VAL A 612 31.29 15.29 34.32
N SER A 613 32.46 14.74 34.66
CA SER A 613 33.28 13.91 33.76
C SER A 613 32.46 12.83 33.06
N GLY A 614 32.61 12.76 31.74
CA GLY A 614 31.95 11.82 30.85
C GLY A 614 30.54 12.19 30.42
N GLU A 615 29.91 13.26 30.95
CA GLU A 615 28.66 13.79 30.40
C GLU A 615 28.88 14.43 29.03
N THR A 616 27.83 14.54 28.21
CA THR A 616 27.92 15.10 26.86
C THR A 616 27.05 16.32 26.72
N ILE A 617 27.61 17.40 26.19
CA ILE A 617 26.89 18.63 25.84
C ILE A 617 26.74 18.66 24.33
N ILE A 618 25.52 18.86 23.83
CA ILE A 618 25.22 19.00 22.41
C ILE A 618 24.72 20.42 22.17
N ALA A 619 25.26 21.08 21.15
CA ALA A 619 24.84 22.40 20.71
C ALA A 619 24.14 22.34 19.34
N PRO A 620 22.94 22.95 19.20
CA PRO A 620 22.32 23.21 17.90
C PRO A 620 23.07 24.33 17.15
N PRO A 621 22.79 24.54 15.84
CA PRO A 621 23.57 25.44 14.99
C PRO A 621 23.80 26.85 15.54
N ASP A 622 22.80 27.42 16.21
CA ASP A 622 22.82 28.77 16.77
C ASP A 622 23.55 28.89 18.12
N ARG A 623 23.92 27.77 18.74
CA ARG A 623 24.70 27.73 20.00
C ARG A 623 26.03 26.97 19.88
N ILE A 624 26.46 26.65 18.66
CA ILE A 624 27.75 25.98 18.42
C ILE A 624 28.92 26.83 18.95
N GLU A 625 28.94 28.13 18.63
CA GLU A 625 30.02 29.03 19.06
C GLU A 625 30.14 29.11 20.58
N GLU A 626 29.01 29.07 21.28
CA GLU A 626 28.97 29.06 22.74
C GLU A 626 29.63 27.80 23.30
N LEU A 627 29.29 26.61 22.76
CA LEU A 627 29.92 25.36 23.19
C LEU A 627 31.41 25.31 22.82
N GLU A 628 31.81 25.83 21.67
CA GLU A 628 33.23 25.90 21.29
C GLU A 628 34.04 26.76 22.27
N ASN A 629 33.52 27.93 22.63
CA ASN A 629 34.18 28.83 23.58
C ASN A 629 34.29 28.18 24.96
N TRP A 630 33.24 27.50 25.42
CA TRP A 630 33.25 26.78 26.68
C TRP A 630 34.23 25.59 26.68
N ALA A 631 34.28 24.81 25.60
CA ALA A 631 35.21 23.69 25.44
C ALA A 631 36.68 24.15 25.39
N ARG A 632 36.96 25.35 24.84
CA ARG A 632 38.29 25.97 24.91
C ARG A 632 38.69 26.33 26.34
N ALA A 633 37.73 26.76 27.17
CA ALA A 633 37.96 27.07 28.58
C ALA A 633 38.07 25.82 29.47
N HIS A 634 37.51 24.69 29.04
CA HIS A 634 37.51 23.41 29.76
C HIS A 634 38.21 22.31 28.95
N PRO A 635 39.52 22.40 28.69
CA PRO A 635 40.22 21.50 27.77
C PRO A 635 40.30 20.06 28.30
N GLY A 636 40.47 19.11 27.38
CA GLY A 636 40.72 17.70 27.68
C GLY A 636 39.64 16.75 27.17
N GLY A 637 38.44 17.27 26.87
CA GLY A 637 37.33 16.49 26.31
C GLY A 637 37.44 16.26 24.81
N GLN A 638 36.43 15.59 24.25
CA GLN A 638 36.35 15.26 22.83
C GLN A 638 35.25 16.06 22.15
N LEU A 639 35.62 16.85 21.13
CA LEU A 639 34.68 17.55 20.25
C LEU A 639 34.36 16.70 19.03
N HIS A 640 33.08 16.64 18.68
CA HIS A 640 32.62 15.96 17.48
C HIS A 640 31.63 16.83 16.71
N TYR A 641 31.99 17.13 15.45
CA TYR A 641 31.18 17.96 14.55
C TYR A 641 30.38 17.07 13.63
N GLU A 642 29.07 17.27 13.60
CA GLU A 642 28.19 16.65 12.65
C GLU A 642 27.83 17.62 11.54
N TYR A 643 27.88 17.12 10.31
CA TYR A 643 27.67 17.92 9.12
C TYR A 643 26.46 17.43 8.37
N ASP A 644 25.52 18.34 8.19
CA ASP A 644 24.52 18.18 7.16
C ASP A 644 25.03 18.81 5.87
N CYS A 645 25.65 17.95 5.06
CA CYS A 645 26.26 18.29 3.79
C CYS A 645 27.49 19.20 3.95
N LYS A 646 27.32 20.52 3.93
CA LYS A 646 28.41 21.49 4.13
C LYS A 646 28.20 22.35 5.38
N THR A 647 27.05 22.22 6.02
CA THR A 647 26.68 23.03 7.18
C THR A 647 26.84 22.18 8.43
N THR A 648 27.57 22.69 9.43
CA THR A 648 27.61 22.06 10.75
C THR A 648 26.21 22.10 11.35
N ILE A 649 25.61 20.92 11.58
CA ILE A 649 24.23 20.81 12.04
C ILE A 649 24.16 20.63 13.56
N LEU A 650 25.19 20.05 14.17
CA LEU A 650 25.35 20.02 15.62
C LEU A 650 26.83 19.86 15.98
N LEU A 651 27.17 20.28 17.19
CA LEU A 651 28.46 20.03 17.84
C LEU A 651 28.20 19.29 19.14
N SER A 652 28.91 18.19 19.38
CA SER A 652 28.90 17.52 20.68
C SER A 652 30.27 17.65 21.36
N TYR A 653 30.25 17.77 22.69
CA TYR A 653 31.44 17.80 23.53
C TYR A 653 31.28 16.81 24.68
N GLN A 654 32.16 15.82 24.73
CA GLN A 654 32.25 14.91 25.88
C GLN A 654 33.20 15.48 26.91
N VAL A 655 32.69 15.73 28.12
CA VAL A 655 33.44 16.29 29.25
C VAL A 655 34.52 15.28 29.70
N PRO A 656 35.79 15.71 29.88
CA PRO A 656 36.91 14.83 30.20
C PRO A 656 36.83 14.12 31.54
#